data_AF-A0A416RXM1-F1
#
_entry.id   AF-A0A416RXM1-F1
#
_cell.length_a   1.000
_cell.length_b   1.000
_cell.length_c   1.000
_cell.angle_alpha   90.00
_cell.angle_beta   90.00
_cell.angle_gamma   90.00
#
_symmetry.space_group_name_H-M   'P 1'
#
loop_
_entity.id
_entity.type
_entity.pdbx_description
1 polymer ?
#
loop_
_entity_poly.entity_id
_entity_poly.type
_entity_poly.pdbx_seq_one_letter_code
_entity_poly.pdbx_strand_id
1 'polypeptide(L)'
;MSKMHERKVWECKMKQIMLYISPDGNDAGDGTLICPFATLERAVGEIKKCSRAVDSVRLLLRKGGYYLEKPIVLTEETIGRRDLPISIENYNEEKVILTGAGIITPQWSLYRDGIFQAFIGSGRKIDAVYANGIRQIMARYPNYEEGKVLGGYAEDAVSKERTKTWSSPEGGYIRALHHAEWGGNSYRITGKTDENDLLYEWVGDNNRGNEMHAVKRMVENIFEELDAPGEWYYNKEAGILYYFPAEGIDLNCAEFEAVSTEELIRIQGRTWQTPIKNVSIRGLHFSRTHRTLFTRQYERPLRGDWGFVRAGAVFMENSENIRIENCAFEDIGGNAIMMSGYQKDNCVSGSDFLHIGATGVLVAGKSSAVRDASTYDRDNHKTKITDFVPGPATEEYPRNIFVENNYFYDIGTYEKQTAAVCMSVSECITVSKNTVHHTSRAGINVHDGTFGGHLIEKNDLFDCVTETADHGPINCWGRDRYWSVPQHDAMGYFGRDKRAFALLDAWKTTVIRRNRVYATYAFGIDIDDGASNYDIYDNLCIGVGIKLRDGFDRKVHNNVLVGSNLEHHMSFAYNNDLIYCNIICSPKICNNVCINEGATTFFSFNTYWNRGHEIKDLPQPDYKSIISDPEFLDFEHGDYRVSADSPALKQGFLNFPMSDEDFGRAEAPKPPSFIYIEGASEEAAYRFYDVLLSDITGEGMRSAAGLPDLYGVFILQREVLGLFCKLGLPIGVGDVIRKIDGKEIRCIGDFLEAFDAIQLNIPVSIQIYRSQKPLELTFIKQTEDYTSITDEAKKEWEENGIKADP
;
A
#
# COMPACT_ATOMS: atom_id res chain seq x y z
N MET A 1 -62.85 46.21 20.67
CA MET A 1 -62.11 45.62 19.54
C MET A 1 -60.82 45.03 20.06
N SER A 2 -60.67 43.72 20.05
CA SER A 2 -59.38 43.04 20.15
C SER A 2 -59.61 41.60 19.69
N LYS A 3 -59.32 41.32 18.42
CA LYS A 3 -59.24 39.95 17.90
C LYS A 3 -57.77 39.57 17.88
N MET A 4 -57.40 38.65 18.78
CA MET A 4 -56.14 37.91 18.71
C MET A 4 -56.04 37.20 17.35
N HIS A 5 -54.94 37.41 16.64
CA HIS A 5 -54.51 36.57 15.53
C HIS A 5 -53.65 35.45 16.10
N GLU A 6 -54.22 34.24 16.19
CA GLU A 6 -53.43 33.02 16.32
C GLU A 6 -52.65 32.80 15.01
N ARG A 7 -51.31 32.90 15.08
CA ARG A 7 -50.44 32.41 14.02
C ARG A 7 -50.40 30.88 14.10
N LYS A 8 -51.08 30.22 13.15
CA LYS A 8 -50.87 28.79 12.88
C LYS A 8 -49.44 28.56 12.41
N VAL A 9 -48.63 27.92 13.24
CA VAL A 9 -47.38 27.29 12.82
C VAL A 9 -47.76 26.02 12.07
N TRP A 10 -47.48 25.98 10.77
CA TRP A 10 -47.67 24.77 9.97
C TRP A 10 -46.45 23.87 10.18
N GLU A 11 -46.59 22.84 11.02
CA GLU A 11 -45.64 21.72 11.04
C GLU A 11 -45.74 20.97 9.70
N CYS A 12 -44.75 21.14 8.84
CA CYS A 12 -44.61 20.33 7.64
C CYS A 12 -44.21 18.90 8.07
N LYS A 13 -45.16 17.97 8.10
CA LYS A 13 -44.85 16.55 8.36
C LYS A 13 -44.07 15.99 7.17
N MET A 14 -42.79 15.67 7.39
CA MET A 14 -41.95 14.96 6.41
C MET A 14 -42.61 13.63 6.02
N LYS A 15 -42.82 13.42 4.73
CA LYS A 15 -43.41 12.20 4.17
C LYS A 15 -42.31 11.19 3.85
N GLN A 16 -42.11 10.24 4.76
CA GLN A 16 -41.14 9.15 4.63
C GLN A 16 -41.83 7.84 4.19
N ILE A 17 -41.20 7.10 3.28
CA ILE A 17 -41.61 5.74 2.91
C ILE A 17 -40.66 4.74 3.56
N MET A 18 -41.21 3.68 4.15
CA MET A 18 -40.46 2.56 4.72
C MET A 18 -40.81 1.29 3.95
N LEU A 19 -39.80 0.61 3.43
CA LEU A 19 -39.93 -0.67 2.73
C LEU A 19 -39.12 -1.73 3.50
N TYR A 20 -39.74 -2.88 3.76
CA TYR A 20 -39.15 -3.98 4.49
C TYR A 20 -38.78 -5.11 3.53
N ILE A 21 -37.60 -5.69 3.75
CA ILE A 21 -37.04 -6.76 2.93
C ILE A 21 -36.65 -7.91 3.86
N SER A 22 -36.99 -9.16 3.52
CA SER A 22 -36.68 -10.35 4.32
C SER A 22 -36.35 -11.54 3.43
N PRO A 23 -35.41 -12.44 3.79
CA PRO A 23 -35.14 -13.65 3.01
C PRO A 23 -36.37 -14.56 2.86
N ASP A 24 -37.28 -14.52 3.82
CA ASP A 24 -38.57 -15.25 3.80
C ASP A 24 -39.72 -14.43 3.19
N GLY A 25 -39.41 -13.27 2.62
CA GLY A 25 -40.38 -12.34 2.02
C GLY A 25 -40.91 -12.81 0.66
N ASN A 26 -41.68 -11.95 0.00
CA ASN A 26 -42.20 -12.20 -1.34
C ASN A 26 -42.22 -10.91 -2.17
N ASP A 27 -41.60 -10.93 -3.35
CA ASP A 27 -41.53 -9.75 -4.24
C ASP A 27 -42.87 -9.33 -4.86
N ALA A 28 -43.90 -10.19 -4.74
CA ALA A 28 -45.29 -9.85 -5.03
C ALA A 28 -45.99 -9.12 -3.86
N GLY A 29 -45.35 -9.00 -2.70
CA GLY A 29 -45.83 -8.24 -1.54
C GLY A 29 -45.88 -6.73 -1.77
N ASP A 30 -46.23 -5.98 -0.73
CA ASP A 30 -46.33 -4.51 -0.76
C ASP A 30 -45.16 -3.80 -0.05
N GLY A 31 -44.19 -4.55 0.47
CA GLY A 31 -43.02 -4.02 1.16
C GLY A 31 -43.32 -3.52 2.57
N THR A 32 -44.47 -3.85 3.15
CA THR A 32 -44.78 -3.57 4.56
C THR A 32 -44.06 -4.56 5.48
N LEU A 33 -44.02 -4.27 6.79
CA LEU A 33 -43.46 -5.19 7.79
C LEU A 33 -44.19 -6.56 7.81
N ILE A 34 -45.47 -6.58 7.44
CA ILE A 34 -46.29 -7.80 7.40
C ILE A 34 -46.05 -8.59 6.10
N CYS A 35 -45.93 -7.88 4.97
CA CYS A 35 -45.71 -8.46 3.65
C CYS A 35 -44.42 -7.89 3.02
N PRO A 36 -43.23 -8.21 3.58
CA PRO A 36 -41.96 -7.68 3.11
C PRO A 36 -41.62 -8.21 1.72
N PHE A 37 -40.81 -7.44 0.98
CA PHE A 37 -40.19 -7.94 -0.26
C PHE A 37 -39.18 -9.04 0.06
N ALA A 38 -38.93 -9.93 -0.91
CA ALA A 38 -37.88 -10.94 -0.80
C ALA A 38 -36.51 -10.34 -1.11
N THR A 39 -36.44 -9.43 -2.09
CA THR A 39 -35.18 -8.93 -2.64
C THR A 39 -35.01 -7.42 -2.45
N LEU A 40 -33.75 -6.98 -2.34
CA LEU A 40 -33.41 -5.56 -2.22
C LEU A 40 -33.61 -4.84 -3.57
N GLU A 41 -33.35 -5.51 -4.68
CA GLU A 41 -33.59 -5.07 -6.06
C GLU A 41 -35.05 -4.66 -6.25
N ARG A 42 -35.97 -5.49 -5.76
CA ARG A 42 -37.41 -5.21 -5.81
C ARG A 42 -37.75 -3.93 -5.06
N ALA A 43 -37.17 -3.72 -3.88
CA ALA A 43 -37.40 -2.54 -3.06
C ALA A 43 -36.83 -1.27 -3.69
N VAL A 44 -35.62 -1.34 -4.27
CA VAL A 44 -35.03 -0.23 -5.04
C VAL A 44 -35.92 0.17 -6.22
N GLY A 45 -36.52 -0.80 -6.90
CA GLY A 45 -37.46 -0.54 -8.00
C GLY A 45 -38.74 0.24 -7.61
N GLU A 46 -39.10 0.28 -6.32
CA GLU A 46 -40.22 1.11 -5.83
C GLU A 46 -39.84 2.58 -5.66
N ILE A 47 -38.55 2.90 -5.49
CA ILE A 47 -38.10 4.27 -5.25
C ILE A 47 -38.47 5.18 -6.43
N LYS A 48 -38.27 4.72 -7.66
CA LYS A 48 -38.65 5.45 -8.88
C LYS A 48 -40.15 5.79 -8.96
N LYS A 49 -41.01 5.02 -8.31
CA LYS A 49 -42.47 5.22 -8.32
C LYS A 49 -42.92 6.25 -7.28
N CYS A 50 -42.03 6.67 -6.38
CA CYS A 50 -42.33 7.65 -5.35
C CYS A 50 -42.68 9.02 -5.97
N SER A 51 -43.75 9.65 -5.47
CA SER A 51 -44.12 10.98 -5.92
C SER A 51 -43.12 12.04 -5.45
N ARG A 52 -43.12 13.22 -6.08
CA ARG A 52 -42.29 14.36 -5.65
C ARG A 52 -42.59 14.87 -4.24
N ALA A 53 -43.71 14.48 -3.66
CA ALA A 53 -44.09 14.83 -2.29
C ALA A 53 -43.45 13.91 -1.22
N VAL A 54 -42.68 12.90 -1.62
CA VAL A 54 -41.91 12.04 -0.70
C VAL A 54 -40.59 12.72 -0.38
N ASP A 55 -40.27 12.81 0.90
CA ASP A 55 -39.07 13.49 1.40
C ASP A 55 -37.90 12.53 1.66
N SER A 56 -38.16 11.24 1.91
CA SER A 56 -37.11 10.21 2.07
C SER A 56 -37.66 8.79 1.92
N VAL A 57 -36.76 7.84 1.63
CA VAL A 57 -37.06 6.40 1.59
C VAL A 57 -36.09 5.62 2.49
N ARG A 58 -36.63 4.68 3.27
CA ARG A 58 -35.86 3.74 4.09
C ARG A 58 -36.10 2.30 3.61
N LEU A 59 -35.03 1.58 3.32
CA LEU A 59 -35.03 0.16 3.00
C LEU A 59 -34.49 -0.59 4.23
N LEU A 60 -35.37 -1.33 4.91
CA LEU A 60 -35.12 -1.99 6.17
C LEU A 60 -34.97 -3.51 5.95
N LEU A 61 -33.75 -4.01 6.03
CA LEU A 61 -33.44 -5.42 5.83
C LEU A 61 -33.59 -6.20 7.14
N ARG A 62 -34.31 -7.33 7.10
CA ARG A 62 -34.47 -8.26 8.21
C ARG A 62 -33.31 -9.25 8.27
N LYS A 63 -33.11 -9.84 9.45
CA LYS A 63 -32.05 -10.84 9.72
C LYS A 63 -31.97 -11.91 8.63
N GLY A 64 -30.75 -12.17 8.16
CA GLY A 64 -30.42 -13.30 7.29
C GLY A 64 -29.42 -12.98 6.19
N GLY A 65 -29.17 -13.99 5.33
CA GLY A 65 -28.27 -13.88 4.19
C GLY A 65 -29.03 -13.54 2.90
N TYR A 66 -28.50 -12.60 2.14
CA TYR A 66 -29.00 -12.14 0.85
C TYR A 66 -27.92 -12.41 -0.19
N TYR A 67 -28.15 -13.41 -1.04
CA TYR A 67 -27.21 -13.89 -2.04
C TYR A 67 -27.39 -13.10 -3.35
N LEU A 68 -26.36 -12.37 -3.74
CA LEU A 68 -26.38 -11.47 -4.89
C LEU A 68 -25.52 -12.04 -6.02
N GLU A 69 -26.16 -12.36 -7.16
CA GLU A 69 -25.44 -12.70 -8.39
C GLU A 69 -25.04 -11.45 -9.20
N LYS A 70 -25.65 -10.31 -8.89
CA LYS A 70 -25.45 -9.01 -9.54
C LYS A 70 -25.55 -7.90 -8.50
N PRO A 71 -24.86 -6.76 -8.70
CA PRO A 71 -24.93 -5.66 -7.75
C PRO A 71 -26.31 -4.99 -7.73
N ILE A 72 -26.69 -4.47 -6.56
CA ILE A 72 -27.79 -3.53 -6.39
C ILE A 72 -27.39 -2.19 -6.99
N VAL A 73 -28.13 -1.72 -7.99
CA VAL A 73 -27.76 -0.52 -8.77
C VAL A 73 -28.62 0.69 -8.40
N LEU A 74 -27.98 1.75 -7.91
CA LEU A 74 -28.56 3.07 -7.68
C LEU A 74 -28.06 4.05 -8.74
N THR A 75 -28.89 4.29 -9.76
CA THR A 75 -28.69 5.28 -10.81
C THR A 75 -29.95 6.12 -10.98
N GLU A 76 -29.89 7.17 -11.79
CA GLU A 76 -31.08 7.96 -12.16
C GLU A 76 -32.22 7.10 -12.70
N GLU A 77 -31.89 6.06 -13.46
CA GLU A 77 -32.86 5.15 -14.07
C GLU A 77 -33.57 4.26 -13.03
N THR A 78 -32.89 3.90 -11.93
CA THR A 78 -33.43 2.99 -10.91
C THR A 78 -34.13 3.72 -9.76
N ILE A 79 -33.65 4.90 -9.35
CA ILE A 79 -34.24 5.65 -8.22
C ILE A 79 -35.13 6.83 -8.67
N GLY A 80 -35.02 7.28 -9.91
CA GLY A 80 -35.83 8.36 -10.49
C GLY A 80 -35.52 9.78 -10.01
N ARG A 81 -35.13 9.97 -8.74
CA ARG A 81 -34.73 11.25 -8.13
C ARG A 81 -33.33 11.14 -7.51
N ARG A 82 -32.38 11.90 -8.05
CA ARG A 82 -30.97 11.89 -7.63
C ARG A 82 -30.70 12.46 -6.25
N ASP A 83 -31.57 13.35 -5.79
CA ASP A 83 -31.41 14.12 -4.55
C ASP A 83 -32.28 13.59 -3.41
N LEU A 84 -33.15 12.60 -3.68
CA LEU A 84 -34.02 11.98 -2.70
C LEU A 84 -33.17 11.22 -1.67
N PRO A 85 -33.23 11.58 -0.37
CA PRO A 85 -32.56 10.83 0.68
C PRO A 85 -33.02 9.38 0.73
N ILE A 86 -32.07 8.45 0.63
CA ILE A 86 -32.29 7.00 0.66
C ILE A 86 -31.42 6.41 1.78
N SER A 87 -31.99 5.55 2.60
CA SER A 87 -31.23 4.73 3.55
C SER A 87 -31.45 3.25 3.28
N ILE A 88 -30.38 2.47 3.33
CA ILE A 88 -30.36 1.01 3.26
C ILE A 88 -29.73 0.52 4.56
N GLU A 89 -30.54 -0.08 5.43
CA GLU A 89 -30.09 -0.38 6.78
C GLU A 89 -30.72 -1.67 7.31
N ASN A 90 -30.06 -2.28 8.30
CA ASN A 90 -30.67 -3.38 9.03
C ASN A 90 -31.84 -2.88 9.90
N TYR A 91 -32.83 -3.75 10.07
CA TYR A 91 -33.96 -3.50 10.95
C TYR A 91 -33.58 -3.85 12.39
N ASN A 92 -33.64 -2.87 13.31
CA ASN A 92 -33.40 -3.09 14.74
C ASN A 92 -32.08 -3.82 15.06
N GLU A 93 -30.98 -3.41 14.44
CA GLU A 93 -29.65 -4.01 14.66
C GLU A 93 -29.57 -5.51 14.30
N GLU A 94 -30.54 -6.04 13.55
CA GLU A 94 -30.51 -7.42 13.09
C GLU A 94 -29.28 -7.70 12.21
N LYS A 95 -28.70 -8.91 12.32
CA LYS A 95 -27.55 -9.33 11.50
C LYS A 95 -28.00 -9.59 10.05
N VAL A 96 -27.59 -8.72 9.14
CA VAL A 96 -27.89 -8.78 7.70
C VAL A 96 -26.60 -8.97 6.92
N ILE A 97 -26.52 -10.05 6.12
CA ILE A 97 -25.35 -10.34 5.29
C ILE A 97 -25.75 -10.22 3.83
N LEU A 98 -25.16 -9.28 3.10
CA LEU A 98 -25.16 -9.24 1.64
C LEU A 98 -23.92 -9.99 1.15
N THR A 99 -24.11 -11.08 0.40
CA THR A 99 -23.00 -11.93 -0.03
C THR A 99 -22.93 -12.07 -1.54
N GLY A 100 -21.72 -12.06 -2.08
CA GLY A 100 -21.46 -12.32 -3.50
C GLY A 100 -21.34 -13.81 -3.82
N ALA A 101 -21.47 -14.68 -2.81
CA ALA A 101 -21.50 -16.12 -2.97
C ALA A 101 -22.89 -16.63 -3.33
N GLY A 102 -22.95 -17.85 -3.84
CA GLY A 102 -24.17 -18.62 -4.07
C GLY A 102 -24.02 -20.03 -3.51
N ILE A 103 -25.11 -20.56 -2.98
CA ILE A 103 -25.17 -21.94 -2.47
C ILE A 103 -25.00 -22.91 -3.63
N ILE A 104 -24.11 -23.90 -3.46
CA ILE A 104 -23.96 -25.04 -4.37
C ILE A 104 -24.30 -26.33 -3.62
N THR A 105 -24.91 -27.30 -4.32
CA THR A 105 -25.37 -28.57 -3.74
C THR A 105 -24.66 -29.76 -4.39
N PRO A 106 -23.33 -29.86 -4.22
CA PRO A 106 -22.53 -30.90 -4.85
C PRO A 106 -22.99 -32.30 -4.41
N GLN A 107 -23.18 -33.18 -5.39
CA GLN A 107 -23.41 -34.60 -5.14
C GLN A 107 -22.06 -35.32 -5.24
N TRP A 108 -21.42 -35.51 -4.08
CA TRP A 108 -20.05 -35.99 -4.02
C TRP A 108 -19.92 -37.48 -4.36
N SER A 109 -18.87 -37.80 -5.10
CA SER A 109 -18.41 -39.17 -5.35
C SER A 109 -16.89 -39.23 -5.21
N LEU A 110 -16.36 -40.34 -4.70
CA LEU A 110 -14.91 -40.51 -4.58
C LEU A 110 -14.27 -40.53 -5.99
N TYR A 111 -13.25 -39.69 -6.20
CA TYR A 111 -12.47 -39.67 -7.42
C TYR A 111 -11.21 -40.54 -7.27
N ARG A 112 -10.28 -40.16 -6.39
CA ARG A 112 -9.09 -40.93 -6.01
C ARG A 112 -8.48 -40.41 -4.72
N ASP A 113 -7.75 -41.23 -3.97
CA ASP A 113 -6.83 -40.81 -2.90
C ASP A 113 -7.41 -39.79 -1.89
N GLY A 114 -8.71 -39.90 -1.57
CA GLY A 114 -9.40 -38.97 -0.66
C GLY A 114 -9.97 -37.71 -1.32
N ILE A 115 -9.67 -37.47 -2.60
CA ILE A 115 -10.27 -36.41 -3.42
C ILE A 115 -11.66 -36.88 -3.89
N PHE A 116 -12.65 -36.02 -3.71
CA PHE A 116 -14.01 -36.19 -4.18
C PHE A 116 -14.29 -35.28 -5.37
N GLN A 117 -15.27 -35.65 -6.17
CA GLN A 117 -15.73 -34.86 -7.31
C GLN A 117 -17.26 -34.73 -7.32
N ALA A 118 -17.74 -33.59 -7.83
CA ALA A 118 -19.16 -33.33 -8.05
C ALA A 118 -19.38 -32.46 -9.29
N PHE A 119 -20.40 -32.76 -10.09
CA PHE A 119 -20.84 -31.87 -11.15
C PHE A 119 -21.65 -30.71 -10.56
N ILE A 120 -21.23 -29.47 -10.81
CA ILE A 120 -21.90 -28.26 -10.31
C ILE A 120 -22.37 -27.33 -11.44
N GLY A 121 -22.30 -27.80 -12.69
CA GLY A 121 -22.60 -27.01 -13.89
C GLY A 121 -21.32 -26.55 -14.58
N SER A 122 -21.32 -26.49 -15.91
CA SER A 122 -20.17 -26.07 -16.73
C SER A 122 -20.12 -24.55 -16.93
N GLY A 123 -18.91 -24.03 -17.19
CA GLY A 123 -18.71 -22.63 -17.56
C GLY A 123 -18.86 -21.60 -16.43
N ARG A 124 -19.01 -22.03 -15.17
CA ARG A 124 -19.05 -21.09 -14.03
C ARG A 124 -17.70 -20.38 -13.88
N LYS A 125 -17.73 -19.16 -13.35
CA LYS A 125 -16.53 -18.45 -12.90
C LYS A 125 -16.47 -18.65 -11.39
N ILE A 126 -15.50 -19.42 -10.91
CA ILE A 126 -15.33 -19.74 -9.49
C ILE A 126 -13.86 -19.52 -9.15
N ASP A 127 -13.58 -18.68 -8.18
CA ASP A 127 -12.22 -18.39 -7.69
C ASP A 127 -12.11 -18.51 -6.15
N ALA A 128 -13.21 -18.90 -5.51
CA ALA A 128 -13.32 -19.19 -4.09
C ALA A 128 -14.48 -20.15 -3.83
N VAL A 129 -14.23 -21.13 -2.97
CA VAL A 129 -15.19 -22.10 -2.45
C VAL A 129 -15.15 -22.05 -0.93
N TYR A 130 -16.32 -22.15 -0.30
CA TYR A 130 -16.46 -22.22 1.15
C TYR A 130 -17.14 -23.54 1.54
N ALA A 131 -16.67 -24.16 2.61
CA ALA A 131 -17.30 -25.33 3.23
C ALA A 131 -17.62 -24.98 4.69
N ASN A 132 -18.89 -25.08 5.09
CA ASN A 132 -19.38 -24.66 6.41
C ASN A 132 -18.96 -23.23 6.79
N GLY A 133 -18.95 -22.32 5.80
CA GLY A 133 -18.54 -20.93 5.97
C GLY A 133 -17.03 -20.69 6.02
N ILE A 134 -16.19 -21.74 5.99
CA ILE A 134 -14.72 -21.63 5.99
C ILE A 134 -14.21 -21.68 4.54
N ARG A 135 -13.38 -20.72 4.17
CA ARG A 135 -12.77 -20.67 2.84
C ARG A 135 -11.84 -21.85 2.60
N GLN A 136 -11.98 -22.50 1.45
CA GLN A 136 -11.14 -23.61 1.00
C GLN A 136 -10.01 -23.11 0.10
N ILE A 137 -8.89 -23.81 0.11
CA ILE A 137 -7.65 -23.43 -0.59
C ILE A 137 -7.78 -23.84 -2.06
N MET A 138 -7.51 -22.92 -2.98
CA MET A 138 -7.40 -23.31 -4.40
C MET A 138 -6.12 -24.12 -4.57
N ALA A 139 -6.20 -25.28 -5.25
CA ALA A 139 -5.07 -26.18 -5.50
C ALA A 139 -3.83 -25.41 -5.95
N ARG A 140 -2.71 -25.58 -5.23
CA ARG A 140 -1.54 -24.70 -5.34
C ARG A 140 -0.23 -25.40 -5.03
N TYR A 141 0.86 -24.80 -5.52
CA TYR A 141 2.21 -25.17 -5.12
C TYR A 141 3.05 -23.94 -4.71
N PRO A 142 3.75 -23.98 -3.57
CA PRO A 142 3.67 -25.03 -2.56
C PRO A 142 2.33 -25.01 -1.82
N ASN A 143 2.07 -26.07 -1.05
CA ASN A 143 0.94 -26.15 -0.15
C ASN A 143 0.90 -24.97 0.82
N TYR A 144 -0.31 -24.55 1.18
CA TYR A 144 -0.53 -23.36 2.00
C TYR A 144 0.14 -23.46 3.37
N GLU A 145 0.82 -22.39 3.77
CA GLU A 145 1.38 -22.21 5.12
C GLU A 145 0.95 -20.86 5.67
N GLU A 146 0.29 -20.88 6.82
CA GLU A 146 -0.20 -19.68 7.51
C GLU A 146 0.96 -18.76 7.93
N GLY A 147 0.75 -17.45 7.82
CA GLY A 147 1.74 -16.44 8.20
C GLY A 147 2.96 -16.33 7.28
N LYS A 148 3.02 -17.09 6.18
CA LYS A 148 4.05 -16.92 5.14
C LYS A 148 3.61 -15.96 4.06
N VAL A 149 4.57 -15.28 3.45
CA VAL A 149 4.39 -14.48 2.24
C VAL A 149 3.68 -15.33 1.17
N LEU A 150 2.63 -14.78 0.53
CA LEU A 150 1.75 -15.47 -0.42
C LEU A 150 1.06 -16.73 0.13
N GLY A 151 1.04 -16.92 1.46
CA GLY A 151 0.60 -18.15 2.11
C GLY A 151 1.49 -19.35 1.78
N GLY A 152 2.78 -19.11 1.49
CA GLY A 152 3.75 -20.11 1.03
C GLY A 152 4.31 -19.78 -0.35
N TYR A 153 5.62 -19.93 -0.53
CA TYR A 153 6.31 -19.70 -1.80
C TYR A 153 7.44 -20.71 -2.01
N ALA A 154 7.81 -20.95 -3.26
CA ALA A 154 8.91 -21.83 -3.61
C ALA A 154 9.66 -21.31 -4.85
N GLU A 155 10.99 -21.36 -4.79
CA GLU A 155 11.86 -21.02 -5.93
C GLU A 155 11.52 -21.90 -7.14
N ASP A 156 11.21 -23.18 -6.97
CA ASP A 156 10.95 -24.12 -8.06
C ASP A 156 9.50 -24.10 -8.58
N ALA A 157 8.64 -23.19 -8.10
CA ALA A 157 7.20 -23.16 -8.44
C ALA A 157 6.89 -23.02 -9.95
N VAL A 158 7.84 -22.49 -10.74
CA VAL A 158 7.74 -22.35 -12.21
C VAL A 158 8.86 -23.11 -12.94
N SER A 159 9.51 -24.06 -12.27
CA SER A 159 10.60 -24.87 -12.84
C SER A 159 10.10 -25.87 -13.89
N LYS A 160 10.99 -26.26 -14.82
CA LYS A 160 10.69 -27.28 -15.85
C LYS A 160 10.35 -28.64 -15.22
N GLU A 161 11.01 -28.96 -14.11
CA GLU A 161 10.81 -30.20 -13.36
C GLU A 161 9.39 -30.28 -12.81
N ARG A 162 8.86 -29.16 -12.30
CA ARG A 162 7.48 -29.06 -11.81
C ARG A 162 6.49 -29.11 -12.96
N THR A 163 6.64 -28.23 -13.94
CA THR A 163 5.68 -28.01 -15.05
C THR A 163 5.56 -29.22 -15.98
N LYS A 164 6.59 -30.08 -16.01
CA LYS A 164 6.56 -31.39 -16.69
C LYS A 164 5.46 -32.31 -16.17
N THR A 165 5.10 -32.19 -14.89
CA THR A 165 4.05 -33.01 -14.27
C THR A 165 2.63 -32.58 -14.66
N TRP A 166 2.47 -31.36 -15.15
CA TRP A 166 1.16 -30.79 -15.49
C TRP A 166 0.71 -31.19 -16.88
N SER A 167 -0.50 -31.69 -17.02
CA SER A 167 -1.05 -32.05 -18.34
C SER A 167 -1.47 -30.80 -19.12
N SER A 168 -2.24 -29.90 -18.49
CA SER A 168 -2.75 -28.67 -19.11
C SER A 168 -2.78 -27.52 -18.09
N PRO A 169 -1.70 -26.71 -18.00
CA PRO A 169 -1.62 -25.64 -17.01
C PRO A 169 -2.31 -24.33 -17.43
N GLU A 170 -2.87 -24.27 -18.63
CA GLU A 170 -3.64 -23.11 -19.12
C GLU A 170 -4.80 -22.80 -18.17
N GLY A 171 -4.97 -21.51 -17.84
CA GLY A 171 -5.95 -21.05 -16.85
C GLY A 171 -5.43 -21.06 -15.41
N GLY A 172 -4.25 -21.63 -15.17
CA GLY A 172 -3.51 -21.48 -13.92
C GLY A 172 -3.02 -20.06 -13.69
N TYR A 173 -2.61 -19.77 -12.45
CA TYR A 173 -2.09 -18.47 -12.05
C TYR A 173 -0.70 -18.61 -11.44
N ILE A 174 0.18 -17.66 -11.75
CA ILE A 174 1.43 -17.44 -11.02
C ILE A 174 1.19 -16.22 -10.12
N ARG A 175 1.37 -16.38 -8.81
CA ARG A 175 1.47 -15.24 -7.89
C ARG A 175 2.92 -15.08 -7.47
N ALA A 176 3.46 -13.88 -7.65
CA ALA A 176 4.81 -13.58 -7.21
C ALA A 176 4.85 -12.16 -6.62
N LEU A 177 5.87 -11.91 -5.81
CA LEU A 177 6.27 -10.53 -5.56
C LEU A 177 7.03 -9.98 -6.75
N HIS A 178 7.05 -8.65 -6.84
CA HIS A 178 8.01 -7.93 -7.66
C HIS A 178 9.45 -8.32 -7.25
N HIS A 179 10.40 -8.34 -8.18
CA HIS A 179 11.77 -8.75 -7.90
C HIS A 179 12.46 -8.00 -6.74
N ALA A 180 12.10 -6.73 -6.51
CA ALA A 180 12.57 -5.91 -5.40
C ALA A 180 11.59 -5.88 -4.21
N GLU A 181 10.55 -6.71 -4.25
CA GLU A 181 9.47 -6.80 -3.25
C GLU A 181 8.61 -5.54 -3.15
N TRP A 182 8.59 -4.70 -4.20
CA TRP A 182 7.78 -3.49 -4.30
C TRP A 182 6.30 -3.78 -4.61
N GLY A 183 5.70 -4.77 -3.93
CA GLY A 183 4.34 -5.22 -4.17
C GLY A 183 4.25 -6.50 -5.01
N GLY A 184 3.09 -6.70 -5.64
CA GLY A 184 2.76 -7.91 -6.38
C GLY A 184 3.29 -7.85 -7.82
N ASN A 185 3.43 -9.01 -8.43
CA ASN A 185 3.75 -9.15 -9.85
C ASN A 185 3.21 -10.50 -10.36
N SER A 186 1.92 -10.55 -10.68
CA SER A 186 1.18 -11.79 -10.94
C SER A 186 0.93 -12.04 -12.43
N TYR A 187 0.78 -13.31 -12.82
CA TYR A 187 0.66 -13.70 -14.22
C TYR A 187 -0.44 -14.75 -14.43
N ARG A 188 -1.11 -14.71 -15.59
CA ARG A 188 -2.01 -15.79 -16.05
C ARG A 188 -1.21 -16.77 -16.90
N ILE A 189 -1.31 -18.06 -16.62
CA ILE A 189 -0.68 -19.11 -17.42
C ILE A 189 -1.53 -19.35 -18.67
N THR A 190 -0.91 -19.20 -19.84
CA THR A 190 -1.52 -19.38 -21.17
C THR A 190 -1.17 -20.72 -21.80
N GLY A 191 -0.26 -21.49 -21.20
CA GLY A 191 0.09 -22.83 -21.63
C GLY A 191 1.52 -23.21 -21.23
N LYS A 192 2.09 -24.19 -21.93
CA LYS A 192 3.51 -24.54 -21.83
C LYS A 192 4.07 -25.00 -23.17
N THR A 193 5.38 -24.92 -23.33
CA THR A 193 6.10 -25.42 -24.51
C THR A 193 6.31 -26.93 -24.45
N ASP A 194 6.76 -27.54 -25.56
CA ASP A 194 7.17 -28.96 -25.61
C ASP A 194 8.34 -29.28 -24.66
N GLU A 195 9.15 -28.26 -24.32
CA GLU A 195 10.24 -28.35 -23.35
C GLU A 195 9.78 -28.11 -21.91
N ASN A 196 8.47 -27.91 -21.70
CA ASN A 196 7.80 -27.61 -20.43
C ASN A 196 8.09 -26.21 -19.85
N ASP A 197 8.56 -25.25 -20.65
CA ASP A 197 8.56 -23.85 -20.21
C ASP A 197 7.12 -23.32 -20.12
N LEU A 198 6.77 -22.62 -19.05
CA LEU A 198 5.46 -21.98 -18.96
C LEU A 198 5.37 -20.79 -19.91
N LEU A 199 4.21 -20.66 -20.54
CA LEU A 199 3.78 -19.46 -21.24
C LEU A 199 2.82 -18.71 -20.33
N TYR A 200 3.03 -17.41 -20.15
CA TYR A 200 2.21 -16.61 -19.23
C TYR A 200 2.20 -15.13 -19.61
N GLU A 201 1.17 -14.42 -19.13
CA GLU A 201 0.95 -13.00 -19.38
C GLU A 201 0.78 -12.23 -18.06
N TRP A 202 1.52 -11.13 -17.93
CA TRP A 202 1.46 -10.27 -16.74
C TRP A 202 0.10 -9.59 -16.62
N VAL A 203 -0.44 -9.53 -15.40
CA VAL A 203 -1.79 -8.98 -15.18
C VAL A 203 -1.82 -7.45 -15.04
N GLY A 204 -0.67 -6.82 -14.77
CA GLY A 204 -0.60 -5.37 -14.54
C GLY A 204 -0.80 -4.94 -13.08
N ASP A 205 -0.66 -5.85 -12.11
CA ASP A 205 -0.87 -5.61 -10.66
C ASP A 205 0.24 -4.78 -9.98
N ASN A 206 1.11 -4.17 -10.78
CA ASN A 206 2.12 -3.22 -10.38
C ASN A 206 2.20 -2.11 -11.43
N ASN A 207 2.44 -0.86 -11.04
CA ASN A 207 2.62 0.18 -12.06
C ASN A 207 3.97 0.07 -12.77
N ARG A 208 5.02 -0.33 -12.04
CA ARG A 208 6.38 -0.55 -12.54
C ARG A 208 6.63 -2.03 -12.75
N GLY A 209 5.90 -2.61 -13.72
CA GLY A 209 6.06 -4.00 -14.14
C GLY A 209 7.52 -4.32 -14.41
N ASN A 210 8.02 -5.36 -13.73
CA ASN A 210 9.38 -5.89 -13.85
C ASN A 210 9.30 -7.43 -13.82
N GLU A 211 10.43 -8.09 -13.56
CA GLU A 211 10.51 -9.53 -13.39
C GLU A 211 9.84 -9.98 -12.07
N MET A 212 9.39 -11.24 -12.06
CA MET A 212 8.96 -11.91 -10.83
C MET A 212 10.15 -12.11 -9.89
N HIS A 213 9.90 -12.11 -8.58
CA HIS A 213 10.93 -12.48 -7.61
C HIS A 213 11.42 -13.91 -7.86
N ALA A 214 12.74 -14.11 -7.75
CA ALA A 214 13.37 -15.40 -8.01
C ALA A 214 12.91 -16.55 -7.07
N VAL A 215 12.33 -16.22 -5.91
CA VAL A 215 12.07 -17.15 -4.81
C VAL A 215 10.63 -16.99 -4.29
N LYS A 216 10.20 -15.75 -4.03
CA LYS A 216 8.85 -15.44 -3.52
C LYS A 216 7.78 -15.52 -4.61
N ARG A 217 7.55 -16.73 -5.12
CA ARG A 217 6.58 -17.09 -6.16
C ARG A 217 5.86 -18.39 -5.82
N MET A 218 4.63 -18.52 -6.29
CA MET A 218 3.79 -19.71 -6.16
C MET A 218 2.87 -19.84 -7.37
N VAL A 219 2.29 -21.02 -7.55
CA VAL A 219 1.26 -21.27 -8.57
C VAL A 219 -0.03 -21.74 -7.93
N GLU A 220 -1.16 -21.38 -8.51
CA GLU A 220 -2.48 -21.84 -8.07
C GLU A 220 -3.37 -22.13 -9.29
N ASN A 221 -4.48 -22.84 -9.05
CA ASN A 221 -5.43 -23.30 -10.07
C ASN A 221 -4.85 -24.32 -11.07
N ILE A 222 -4.03 -25.25 -10.57
CA ILE A 222 -3.48 -26.38 -11.34
C ILE A 222 -4.04 -27.69 -10.76
N PHE A 223 -4.64 -28.54 -11.59
CA PHE A 223 -5.30 -29.77 -11.13
C PHE A 223 -4.32 -30.76 -10.49
N GLU A 224 -3.12 -30.88 -11.04
CA GLU A 224 -2.09 -31.78 -10.54
C GLU A 224 -1.49 -31.34 -9.20
N GLU A 225 -1.68 -30.09 -8.79
CA GLU A 225 -1.29 -29.56 -7.47
C GLU A 225 -2.45 -29.65 -6.46
N LEU A 226 -3.52 -30.39 -6.77
CA LEU A 226 -4.57 -30.75 -5.79
C LEU A 226 -4.07 -31.96 -4.99
N ASP A 227 -3.36 -31.72 -3.89
CA ASP A 227 -2.68 -32.78 -3.13
C ASP A 227 -2.76 -32.66 -1.60
N ALA A 228 -3.33 -31.57 -1.07
CA ALA A 228 -3.47 -31.34 0.36
C ALA A 228 -4.95 -31.26 0.83
N PRO A 229 -5.26 -31.68 2.08
CA PRO A 229 -6.58 -31.47 2.67
C PRO A 229 -7.00 -29.99 2.66
N GLY A 230 -8.26 -29.73 2.34
CA GLY A 230 -8.84 -28.39 2.20
C GLY A 230 -8.67 -27.77 0.82
N GLU A 231 -7.96 -28.44 -0.11
CA GLU A 231 -7.77 -27.94 -1.45
C GLU A 231 -8.93 -28.29 -2.41
N TRP A 232 -9.16 -27.43 -3.40
CA TRP A 232 -10.14 -27.64 -4.46
C TRP A 232 -9.64 -27.20 -5.84
N TYR A 233 -10.19 -27.81 -6.89
CA TYR A 233 -10.00 -27.42 -8.29
C TYR A 233 -11.31 -27.54 -9.06
N TYR A 234 -11.63 -26.55 -9.90
CA TYR A 234 -12.83 -26.59 -10.73
C TYR A 234 -12.46 -26.73 -12.20
N ASN A 235 -12.78 -27.88 -12.80
CA ASN A 235 -12.67 -28.08 -14.23
C ASN A 235 -13.87 -27.40 -14.91
N LYS A 236 -13.62 -26.24 -15.52
CA LYS A 236 -14.66 -25.36 -16.08
C LYS A 236 -15.36 -25.98 -17.29
N GLU A 237 -14.62 -26.70 -18.12
CA GLU A 237 -15.10 -27.34 -19.35
C GLU A 237 -16.03 -28.50 -19.02
N ALA A 238 -15.62 -29.37 -18.09
CA ALA A 238 -16.40 -30.51 -17.63
C ALA A 238 -17.50 -30.12 -16.62
N GLY A 239 -17.38 -28.97 -15.97
CA GLY A 239 -18.27 -28.53 -14.90
C GLY A 239 -18.13 -29.32 -13.60
N ILE A 240 -16.95 -29.90 -13.35
CA ILE A 240 -16.67 -30.76 -12.21
C ILE A 240 -15.84 -30.00 -11.19
N LEU A 241 -16.33 -29.92 -9.95
CA LEU A 241 -15.57 -29.49 -8.79
C LEU A 241 -14.90 -30.70 -8.15
N TYR A 242 -13.57 -30.65 -8.02
CA TYR A 242 -12.76 -31.59 -7.27
C TYR A 242 -12.41 -30.96 -5.92
N TYR A 243 -12.48 -31.74 -4.84
CA TYR A 243 -12.24 -31.26 -3.49
C TYR A 243 -11.57 -32.35 -2.65
N PHE A 244 -10.48 -32.00 -1.98
CA PHE A 244 -9.88 -32.80 -0.93
C PHE A 244 -10.42 -32.29 0.41
N PRO A 245 -11.31 -33.04 1.10
CA PRO A 245 -11.92 -32.57 2.34
C PRO A 245 -10.88 -32.22 3.40
N ALA A 246 -11.03 -31.03 4.01
CA ALA A 246 -10.29 -30.67 5.21
C ALA A 246 -10.68 -31.58 6.39
N GLU A 247 -9.81 -31.65 7.39
CA GLU A 247 -10.10 -32.40 8.61
C GLU A 247 -11.42 -31.91 9.26
N GLY A 248 -12.31 -32.86 9.58
CA GLY A 248 -13.60 -32.56 10.21
C GLY A 248 -14.76 -32.19 9.27
N ILE A 249 -14.53 -32.09 7.94
CA ILE A 249 -15.61 -31.84 6.98
C ILE A 249 -16.32 -33.16 6.60
N ASP A 250 -17.58 -33.31 6.99
CA ASP A 250 -18.48 -34.36 6.50
C ASP A 250 -19.24 -33.90 5.26
N LEU A 251 -18.88 -34.45 4.10
CA LEU A 251 -19.47 -34.11 2.80
C LEU A 251 -20.98 -34.38 2.69
N ASN A 252 -21.57 -35.19 3.56
CA ASN A 252 -23.01 -35.49 3.52
C ASN A 252 -23.88 -34.37 4.10
N CYS A 253 -23.32 -33.53 4.98
CA CYS A 253 -24.04 -32.46 5.64
C CYS A 253 -23.36 -31.09 5.53
N ALA A 254 -22.16 -31.02 4.95
CA ALA A 254 -21.47 -29.75 4.77
C ALA A 254 -22.20 -28.83 3.78
N GLU A 255 -22.31 -27.57 4.15
CA GLU A 255 -22.82 -26.51 3.27
C GLU A 255 -21.69 -25.99 2.39
N PHE A 256 -21.94 -25.92 1.08
CA PHE A 256 -20.97 -25.40 0.13
C PHE A 256 -21.47 -24.13 -0.55
N GLU A 257 -20.58 -23.18 -0.69
CA GLU A 257 -20.82 -21.94 -1.43
C GLU A 257 -19.69 -21.69 -2.43
N ALA A 258 -20.03 -21.06 -3.55
CA ALA A 258 -19.07 -20.58 -4.54
C ALA A 258 -19.36 -19.11 -4.86
N VAL A 259 -18.29 -18.32 -4.98
CA VAL A 259 -18.40 -16.89 -5.28
C VAL A 259 -18.86 -16.65 -6.72
N SER A 260 -19.66 -15.59 -6.93
CA SER A 260 -20.34 -15.30 -8.21
C SER A 260 -20.24 -13.84 -8.72
N THR A 261 -19.97 -12.86 -7.85
CA THR A 261 -19.85 -11.44 -8.23
C THR A 261 -18.73 -10.72 -7.46
N GLU A 262 -18.18 -9.68 -8.06
CA GLU A 262 -17.17 -8.78 -7.46
C GLU A 262 -17.80 -7.61 -6.72
N GLU A 263 -19.03 -7.23 -7.10
CA GLU A 263 -19.73 -6.03 -6.63
C GLU A 263 -21.09 -6.39 -6.05
N LEU A 264 -21.44 -5.77 -4.92
CA LEU A 264 -22.70 -5.97 -4.21
C LEU A 264 -23.60 -4.72 -4.29
N ILE A 265 -23.01 -3.53 -4.21
CA ILE A 265 -23.74 -2.26 -4.39
C ILE A 265 -22.98 -1.37 -5.38
N ARG A 266 -23.71 -0.76 -6.30
CA ARG A 266 -23.21 0.21 -7.28
C ARG A 266 -24.02 1.50 -7.19
N ILE A 267 -23.39 2.60 -6.81
CA ILE A 267 -23.98 3.95 -6.80
C ILE A 267 -23.31 4.76 -7.91
N GLN A 268 -24.05 5.09 -8.95
CA GLN A 268 -23.45 5.70 -10.13
C GLN A 268 -24.35 6.80 -10.72
N GLY A 269 -23.87 8.04 -10.65
CA GLY A 269 -24.45 9.14 -11.43
C GLY A 269 -23.96 9.09 -12.87
N ARG A 270 -24.77 9.57 -13.83
CA ARG A 270 -24.39 9.53 -15.25
C ARG A 270 -23.12 10.33 -15.57
N THR A 271 -23.00 11.52 -14.97
CA THR A 271 -21.82 12.38 -15.10
C THR A 271 -21.59 13.12 -13.79
N TRP A 272 -20.43 13.77 -13.66
CA TRP A 272 -20.14 14.64 -12.52
C TRP A 272 -21.13 15.81 -12.33
N GLN A 273 -21.82 16.26 -13.39
CA GLN A 273 -22.89 17.26 -13.30
C GLN A 273 -24.22 16.68 -12.79
N THR A 274 -24.40 15.36 -12.89
CA THR A 274 -25.61 14.67 -12.44
C THR A 274 -25.33 13.59 -11.40
N PRO A 275 -24.68 13.92 -10.28
CA PRO A 275 -24.33 12.91 -9.30
C PRO A 275 -25.55 12.37 -8.56
N ILE A 276 -25.46 11.13 -8.08
CA ILE A 276 -26.39 10.58 -7.07
C ILE A 276 -26.02 11.17 -5.71
N LYS A 277 -27.02 11.58 -4.92
CA LYS A 277 -26.80 12.24 -3.63
C LYS A 277 -27.59 11.61 -2.50
N ASN A 278 -27.11 11.85 -1.27
CA ASN A 278 -27.86 11.61 -0.02
C ASN A 278 -28.26 10.12 0.19
N VAL A 279 -27.35 9.19 -0.11
CA VAL A 279 -27.56 7.76 0.17
C VAL A 279 -26.80 7.40 1.44
N SER A 280 -27.45 6.67 2.34
CA SER A 280 -26.83 6.09 3.53
C SER A 280 -26.98 4.57 3.54
N ILE A 281 -25.90 3.88 3.88
CA ILE A 281 -25.82 2.42 4.06
C ILE A 281 -25.34 2.18 5.48
N ARG A 282 -26.13 1.46 6.30
CA ARG A 282 -25.84 1.31 7.73
C ARG A 282 -26.05 -0.09 8.27
N GLY A 283 -25.15 -0.55 9.14
CA GLY A 283 -25.36 -1.79 9.90
C GLY A 283 -25.39 -3.07 9.05
N LEU A 284 -24.86 -3.03 7.82
CA LEU A 284 -24.85 -4.17 6.90
C LEU A 284 -23.50 -4.88 6.91
N HIS A 285 -23.53 -6.19 6.70
CA HIS A 285 -22.33 -6.99 6.49
C HIS A 285 -22.23 -7.38 4.99
N PHE A 286 -21.17 -6.93 4.32
CA PHE A 286 -20.79 -7.30 2.95
C PHE A 286 -19.78 -8.43 2.98
N SER A 287 -20.01 -9.51 2.22
CA SER A 287 -19.09 -10.66 2.27
C SER A 287 -18.90 -11.39 0.93
N ARG A 288 -17.77 -12.11 0.83
CA ARG A 288 -17.49 -13.16 -0.17
C ARG A 288 -17.71 -12.70 -1.62
N THR A 289 -16.86 -11.80 -2.10
CA THR A 289 -16.84 -11.37 -3.50
C THR A 289 -15.66 -11.96 -4.27
N HIS A 290 -15.76 -11.96 -5.60
CA HIS A 290 -14.70 -12.46 -6.49
C HIS A 290 -13.42 -11.65 -6.30
N ARG A 291 -12.28 -12.30 -6.57
CA ARG A 291 -11.01 -11.61 -6.70
C ARG A 291 -11.10 -10.64 -7.87
N THR A 292 -10.58 -9.42 -7.70
CA THR A 292 -10.34 -8.50 -8.83
C THR A 292 -9.05 -8.86 -9.56
N LEU A 293 -8.08 -9.41 -8.83
CA LEU A 293 -6.90 -10.06 -9.36
C LEU A 293 -7.33 -11.19 -10.31
N PHE A 294 -6.79 -11.18 -11.55
CA PHE A 294 -7.12 -12.10 -12.65
C PHE A 294 -8.47 -11.94 -13.35
N THR A 295 -9.43 -11.17 -12.85
CA THR A 295 -10.76 -11.03 -13.48
C THR A 295 -11.00 -9.67 -14.13
N ARG A 296 -10.26 -8.64 -13.69
CA ARG A 296 -10.36 -7.26 -14.21
C ARG A 296 -9.03 -6.77 -14.74
N GLN A 297 -9.11 -5.67 -15.49
CA GLN A 297 -7.95 -4.96 -16.01
C GLN A 297 -7.47 -3.96 -14.96
N TYR A 298 -6.15 -3.94 -14.75
CA TYR A 298 -5.49 -2.94 -13.92
C TYR A 298 -5.35 -1.61 -14.66
N GLU A 299 -5.61 -0.54 -13.91
CA GLU A 299 -5.32 0.83 -14.30
C GLU A 299 -4.05 1.32 -13.60
N ARG A 300 -3.32 2.17 -14.32
CA ARG A 300 -2.03 2.74 -13.91
C ARG A 300 -2.07 4.24 -14.21
N PRO A 301 -2.81 5.02 -13.39
CA PRO A 301 -3.25 6.36 -13.79
C PRO A 301 -2.12 7.38 -13.91
N LEU A 302 -1.11 7.29 -13.03
CA LEU A 302 0.04 8.19 -12.98
C LEU A 302 1.32 7.38 -12.72
N ARG A 303 2.31 7.95 -12.00
CA ARG A 303 3.63 7.36 -11.75
C ARG A 303 3.89 6.91 -10.31
N GLY A 304 2.89 6.83 -9.45
CA GLY A 304 3.05 6.06 -8.21
C GLY A 304 3.03 4.56 -8.47
N ASP A 305 3.55 3.73 -7.58
CA ASP A 305 3.78 2.31 -7.89
C ASP A 305 2.52 1.43 -7.91
N TRP A 306 1.36 1.92 -7.45
CA TRP A 306 0.11 1.15 -7.48
C TRP A 306 -0.44 1.02 -8.89
N GLY A 307 -0.67 -0.22 -9.31
CA GLY A 307 -1.74 -0.55 -10.25
C GLY A 307 -2.97 -0.92 -9.44
N PHE A 308 -4.16 -0.49 -9.85
CA PHE A 308 -5.41 -0.89 -9.18
C PHE A 308 -6.55 -1.16 -10.15
N VAL A 309 -7.56 -1.87 -9.67
CA VAL A 309 -8.80 -2.13 -10.41
C VAL A 309 -9.91 -1.18 -9.95
N ARG A 310 -10.65 -0.58 -10.88
CA ARG A 310 -11.86 0.22 -10.57
C ARG A 310 -13.10 -0.64 -10.33
N ALA A 311 -13.06 -1.44 -9.28
CA ALA A 311 -14.18 -2.24 -8.80
C ALA A 311 -14.07 -2.39 -7.28
N GLY A 312 -15.18 -2.72 -6.62
CA GLY A 312 -15.18 -3.10 -5.21
C GLY A 312 -16.56 -3.57 -4.76
N ALA A 313 -16.64 -4.20 -3.59
CA ALA A 313 -17.91 -4.69 -3.04
C ALA A 313 -18.97 -3.59 -3.00
N VAL A 314 -18.55 -2.35 -2.65
CA VAL A 314 -19.32 -1.13 -2.90
C VAL A 314 -18.57 -0.25 -3.90
N PHE A 315 -19.12 -0.09 -5.10
CA PHE A 315 -18.61 0.79 -6.12
C PHE A 315 -19.39 2.11 -6.16
N MET A 316 -18.67 3.23 -6.20
CA MET A 316 -19.24 4.57 -6.29
C MET A 316 -18.56 5.37 -7.40
N GLU A 317 -19.35 6.04 -8.24
CA GLU A 317 -18.88 6.99 -9.26
C GLU A 317 -19.89 8.13 -9.44
N ASN A 318 -19.41 9.38 -9.55
CA ASN A 318 -20.27 10.55 -9.66
C ASN A 318 -21.29 10.62 -8.52
N SER A 319 -20.82 10.74 -7.28
CA SER A 319 -21.70 10.75 -6.12
C SER A 319 -21.34 11.82 -5.09
N GLU A 320 -22.34 12.28 -4.33
CA GLU A 320 -22.15 13.26 -3.26
C GLU A 320 -22.90 12.89 -1.98
N ASN A 321 -22.31 13.20 -0.83
CA ASN A 321 -22.94 12.97 0.47
C ASN A 321 -23.46 11.53 0.65
N ILE A 322 -22.63 10.56 0.26
CA ILE A 322 -22.85 9.14 0.53
C ILE A 322 -22.24 8.78 1.89
N ARG A 323 -23.00 8.06 2.72
CA ARG A 323 -22.60 7.68 4.08
C ARG A 323 -22.62 6.15 4.21
N ILE A 324 -21.46 5.54 4.46
CA ILE A 324 -21.33 4.11 4.78
C ILE A 324 -20.90 4.02 6.24
N GLU A 325 -21.79 3.57 7.13
CA GLU A 325 -21.62 3.75 8.57
C GLU A 325 -21.92 2.45 9.33
N ASN A 326 -21.03 2.05 10.24
CA ASN A 326 -21.19 0.87 11.08
C ASN A 326 -21.45 -0.41 10.27
N CYS A 327 -20.74 -0.59 9.15
CA CYS A 327 -20.82 -1.78 8.31
C CYS A 327 -19.66 -2.73 8.58
N ALA A 328 -19.78 -3.98 8.14
CA ALA A 328 -18.69 -4.94 8.12
C ALA A 328 -18.40 -5.37 6.68
N PHE A 329 -17.12 -5.48 6.32
CA PHE A 329 -16.63 -6.02 5.06
C PHE A 329 -15.70 -7.18 5.40
N GLU A 330 -16.07 -8.41 5.01
CA GLU A 330 -15.34 -9.63 5.37
C GLU A 330 -15.16 -10.51 4.12
N ASP A 331 -13.99 -11.11 3.92
CA ASP A 331 -13.72 -12.01 2.79
C ASP A 331 -14.01 -11.39 1.41
N ILE A 332 -13.66 -10.12 1.24
CA ILE A 332 -13.83 -9.42 -0.05
C ILE A 332 -12.66 -9.78 -0.95
N GLY A 333 -12.90 -10.31 -2.15
CA GLY A 333 -11.83 -10.76 -3.05
C GLY A 333 -11.01 -9.63 -3.68
N GLY A 334 -11.58 -8.43 -3.78
CA GLY A 334 -10.94 -7.24 -4.35
C GLY A 334 -10.95 -6.05 -3.38
N ASN A 335 -11.24 -4.84 -3.89
CA ASN A 335 -11.41 -3.68 -3.01
C ASN A 335 -12.74 -3.77 -2.25
N ALA A 336 -12.79 -3.34 -0.99
CA ALA A 336 -14.06 -3.27 -0.26
C ALA A 336 -14.91 -2.08 -0.74
N ILE A 337 -14.33 -0.89 -0.77
CA ILE A 337 -15.00 0.32 -1.26
C ILE A 337 -14.16 0.99 -2.34
N MET A 338 -14.75 1.24 -3.50
CA MET A 338 -14.14 1.98 -4.60
C MET A 338 -14.88 3.30 -4.86
N MET A 339 -14.17 4.42 -4.67
CA MET A 339 -14.63 5.79 -4.94
C MET A 339 -13.95 6.34 -6.19
N SER A 340 -14.60 6.18 -7.34
CA SER A 340 -14.05 6.53 -8.67
C SER A 340 -14.47 7.92 -9.15
N GLY A 341 -13.54 8.66 -9.76
CA GLY A 341 -13.84 9.89 -10.50
C GLY A 341 -14.41 11.00 -9.60
N TYR A 342 -15.47 11.67 -10.04
CA TYR A 342 -16.12 12.72 -9.24
C TYR A 342 -16.75 12.13 -7.96
N GLN A 343 -16.22 12.55 -6.82
CA GLN A 343 -16.79 12.26 -5.50
C GLN A 343 -16.76 13.51 -4.64
N LYS A 344 -17.74 13.70 -3.75
CA LYS A 344 -17.77 14.87 -2.88
C LYS A 344 -18.49 14.63 -1.56
N ASP A 345 -17.87 15.01 -0.45
CA ASP A 345 -18.49 15.02 0.88
C ASP A 345 -19.00 13.64 1.33
N ASN A 346 -18.37 12.55 0.86
CA ASN A 346 -18.70 11.18 1.24
C ASN A 346 -17.96 10.75 2.52
N CYS A 347 -18.53 9.82 3.28
CA CYS A 347 -17.94 9.32 4.51
C CYS A 347 -18.09 7.81 4.65
N VAL A 348 -17.01 7.18 5.13
CA VAL A 348 -16.94 5.80 5.61
C VAL A 348 -16.55 5.85 7.07
N SER A 349 -17.43 5.41 7.98
CA SER A 349 -17.13 5.47 9.40
C SER A 349 -17.64 4.30 10.23
N GLY A 350 -16.96 4.07 11.37
CA GLY A 350 -17.36 3.06 12.35
C GLY A 350 -17.39 1.63 11.81
N SER A 351 -16.75 1.36 10.67
CA SER A 351 -16.87 0.10 9.93
C SER A 351 -15.66 -0.81 10.14
N ASP A 352 -15.88 -2.11 9.95
CA ASP A 352 -14.86 -3.16 10.07
C ASP A 352 -14.50 -3.69 8.67
N PHE A 353 -13.20 -3.87 8.41
CA PHE A 353 -12.65 -4.39 7.16
C PHE A 353 -11.69 -5.54 7.50
N LEU A 354 -12.12 -6.77 7.22
CA LEU A 354 -11.44 -8.00 7.60
C LEU A 354 -11.18 -8.85 6.36
N HIS A 355 -9.95 -9.32 6.16
CA HIS A 355 -9.59 -10.24 5.07
C HIS A 355 -9.92 -9.67 3.68
N ILE A 356 -9.39 -8.49 3.39
CA ILE A 356 -9.64 -7.78 2.13
C ILE A 356 -8.56 -8.14 1.11
N GLY A 357 -8.98 -8.64 -0.05
CA GLY A 357 -8.11 -9.12 -1.10
C GLY A 357 -7.23 -8.05 -1.72
N ALA A 358 -7.77 -6.84 -1.88
CA ALA A 358 -7.04 -5.66 -2.35
C ALA A 358 -7.12 -4.55 -1.31
N THR A 359 -7.52 -3.33 -1.69
CA THR A 359 -7.57 -2.16 -0.79
C THR A 359 -8.89 -2.08 -0.01
N GLY A 360 -8.83 -1.69 1.26
CA GLY A 360 -10.03 -1.43 2.06
C GLY A 360 -10.90 -0.32 1.45
N VAL A 361 -10.39 0.92 1.46
CA VAL A 361 -11.03 2.06 0.82
C VAL A 361 -10.10 2.68 -0.23
N LEU A 362 -10.46 2.52 -1.50
CA LEU A 362 -9.74 3.11 -2.63
C LEU A 362 -10.45 4.38 -3.11
N VAL A 363 -9.76 5.51 -3.04
CA VAL A 363 -10.26 6.82 -3.46
C VAL A 363 -9.42 7.28 -4.64
N ALA A 364 -9.97 7.18 -5.85
CA ALA A 364 -9.19 7.35 -7.08
C ALA A 364 -9.90 8.24 -8.13
N GLY A 365 -9.33 9.40 -8.42
CA GLY A 365 -9.71 10.23 -9.56
C GLY A 365 -9.27 9.65 -10.90
N LYS A 366 -9.65 10.31 -12.00
CA LYS A 366 -9.23 9.95 -13.36
C LYS A 366 -8.02 10.77 -13.77
N SER A 367 -7.13 10.19 -14.59
CA SER A 367 -5.99 10.91 -15.15
C SER A 367 -6.39 12.15 -15.97
N SER A 368 -7.63 12.23 -16.47
CA SER A 368 -8.19 13.44 -17.09
C SER A 368 -8.36 14.62 -16.13
N ALA A 369 -8.30 14.41 -14.81
CA ALA A 369 -8.25 15.49 -13.82
C ALA A 369 -6.85 16.06 -13.66
N VAL A 370 -5.81 15.40 -14.18
CA VAL A 370 -4.41 15.76 -13.96
C VAL A 370 -3.88 16.53 -15.15
N ARG A 371 -3.24 17.67 -14.88
CA ARG A 371 -2.56 18.46 -15.90
C ARG A 371 -1.22 17.82 -16.19
N ASP A 372 -0.84 17.74 -17.45
CA ASP A 372 0.42 17.13 -17.87
C ASP A 372 0.73 15.75 -17.26
N ALA A 373 -0.29 14.90 -17.12
CA ALA A 373 -0.14 13.53 -16.62
C ALA A 373 0.99 12.77 -17.32
N SER A 374 1.85 12.12 -16.53
CA SER A 374 2.91 11.22 -16.99
C SER A 374 2.60 9.76 -16.64
N THR A 375 3.13 8.82 -17.41
CA THR A 375 2.94 7.38 -17.18
C THR A 375 4.24 6.61 -17.39
N TYR A 376 4.35 5.41 -16.80
CA TYR A 376 5.46 4.49 -17.08
C TYR A 376 5.31 3.75 -18.42
N ASP A 377 4.10 3.72 -18.97
CA ASP A 377 3.84 3.06 -20.25
C ASP A 377 4.67 3.69 -21.38
N ARG A 378 5.53 2.86 -22.00
CA ARG A 378 6.44 3.26 -23.08
C ARG A 378 7.42 4.36 -22.69
N ASP A 379 7.80 4.43 -21.40
CA ASP A 379 8.67 5.47 -20.84
C ASP A 379 8.16 6.90 -21.17
N ASN A 380 6.84 7.10 -21.18
CA ASN A 380 6.21 8.39 -21.50
C ASN A 380 6.30 9.40 -20.33
N HIS A 381 7.53 9.68 -19.90
CA HIS A 381 7.83 10.64 -18.85
C HIS A 381 7.87 12.03 -19.46
N LYS A 382 6.99 12.93 -19.01
CA LYS A 382 7.08 14.33 -19.44
C LYS A 382 8.30 14.98 -18.81
N THR A 383 9.17 15.48 -19.67
CA THR A 383 10.38 16.22 -19.32
C THR A 383 10.24 17.73 -19.54
N LYS A 384 9.05 18.16 -20.00
CA LYS A 384 8.69 19.56 -20.23
C LYS A 384 7.28 19.82 -19.70
N ILE A 385 7.10 20.97 -19.08
CA ILE A 385 5.80 21.45 -18.61
C ILE A 385 5.18 22.30 -19.72
N THR A 386 3.92 22.01 -20.04
CA THR A 386 3.12 22.76 -21.01
C THR A 386 1.96 23.50 -20.36
N ASP A 387 1.52 23.05 -19.19
CA ASP A 387 0.48 23.69 -18.39
C ASP A 387 0.97 24.05 -16.98
N PHE A 388 1.07 25.36 -16.72
CA PHE A 388 1.56 25.95 -15.48
C PHE A 388 0.44 26.29 -14.48
N VAL A 389 -0.82 25.93 -14.76
CA VAL A 389 -1.93 26.16 -13.82
C VAL A 389 -1.86 25.16 -12.67
N PRO A 390 -1.83 25.60 -11.40
CA PRO A 390 -1.89 24.69 -10.26
C PRO A 390 -3.23 23.97 -10.15
N GLY A 391 -3.21 22.76 -9.59
CA GLY A 391 -4.40 21.96 -9.31
C GLY A 391 -5.05 21.31 -10.54
N PRO A 392 -6.30 20.83 -10.40
CA PRO A 392 -6.93 19.93 -11.35
C PRO A 392 -7.29 20.58 -12.70
N ALA A 393 -7.35 19.74 -13.73
CA ALA A 393 -7.82 20.06 -15.09
C ALA A 393 -9.34 19.96 -15.24
N THR A 394 -9.98 19.03 -14.52
CA THR A 394 -11.41 18.73 -14.59
C THR A 394 -11.95 18.34 -13.21
N GLU A 395 -13.27 18.13 -13.09
CA GLU A 395 -13.93 17.73 -11.83
C GLU A 395 -13.87 16.23 -11.52
N GLU A 396 -13.24 15.41 -12.38
CA GLU A 396 -13.19 13.94 -12.29
C GLU A 396 -12.22 13.40 -11.21
N TYR A 397 -12.20 14.03 -10.04
CA TYR A 397 -11.40 13.63 -8.88
C TYR A 397 -12.24 13.63 -7.59
N PRO A 398 -11.93 12.80 -6.59
CA PRO A 398 -12.56 12.84 -5.28
C PRO A 398 -12.12 14.04 -4.47
N ARG A 399 -13.05 14.69 -3.74
CA ARG A 399 -12.69 15.67 -2.72
C ARG A 399 -13.56 15.63 -1.47
N ASN A 400 -13.01 16.08 -0.35
CA ASN A 400 -13.68 16.11 0.96
C ASN A 400 -14.27 14.74 1.33
N ILE A 401 -13.43 13.71 1.30
CA ILE A 401 -13.83 12.35 1.69
C ILE A 401 -13.33 12.09 3.10
N PHE A 402 -14.15 11.43 3.90
CA PHE A 402 -13.87 11.14 5.30
C PHE A 402 -13.81 9.62 5.50
N VAL A 403 -12.68 9.09 5.97
CA VAL A 403 -12.51 7.69 6.37
C VAL A 403 -12.14 7.69 7.85
N GLU A 404 -13.14 7.52 8.70
CA GLU A 404 -13.03 7.86 10.12
C GLU A 404 -13.45 6.73 11.07
N ASN A 405 -12.68 6.49 12.14
CA ASN A 405 -13.06 5.57 13.21
C ASN A 405 -13.36 4.13 12.71
N ASN A 406 -12.61 3.65 11.71
CA ASN A 406 -12.75 2.29 11.18
C ASN A 406 -11.67 1.35 11.74
N TYR A 407 -11.93 0.05 11.63
CA TYR A 407 -10.98 -1.01 11.96
C TYR A 407 -10.61 -1.80 10.71
N PHE A 408 -9.31 -1.91 10.42
CA PHE A 408 -8.78 -2.65 9.29
C PHE A 408 -7.81 -3.74 9.76
N TYR A 409 -8.07 -4.96 9.35
CA TYR A 409 -7.27 -6.14 9.67
C TYR A 409 -7.12 -7.06 8.45
N ASP A 410 -5.90 -7.53 8.22
CA ASP A 410 -5.58 -8.47 7.14
C ASP A 410 -5.97 -7.93 5.75
N ILE A 411 -5.26 -6.89 5.32
CA ILE A 411 -5.48 -6.20 4.05
C ILE A 411 -4.40 -6.58 3.04
N GLY A 412 -4.83 -6.92 1.83
CA GLY A 412 -3.95 -7.37 0.76
C GLY A 412 -3.79 -8.88 0.68
N THR A 413 -4.82 -9.68 1.01
CA THR A 413 -4.69 -11.15 1.03
C THR A 413 -4.38 -11.74 -0.36
N TYR A 414 -4.74 -11.02 -1.44
CA TYR A 414 -4.43 -11.35 -2.83
C TYR A 414 -3.44 -10.36 -3.47
N GLU A 415 -3.86 -9.11 -3.61
CA GLU A 415 -3.10 -8.05 -4.27
C GLU A 415 -2.08 -7.46 -3.30
N LYS A 416 -0.81 -7.33 -3.72
CA LYS A 416 0.26 -6.84 -2.85
C LYS A 416 0.65 -5.37 -3.11
N GLN A 417 0.04 -4.71 -4.11
CA GLN A 417 -0.03 -3.24 -4.17
C GLN A 417 -1.33 -2.78 -3.52
N THR A 418 -1.33 -2.65 -2.19
CA THR A 418 -2.55 -2.45 -1.42
C THR A 418 -2.35 -1.60 -0.16
N ALA A 419 -3.44 -1.03 0.35
CA ALA A 419 -3.48 -0.34 1.63
C ALA A 419 -4.86 -0.50 2.29
N ALA A 420 -4.97 -0.19 3.59
CA ALA A 420 -6.28 0.00 4.22
C ALA A 420 -7.00 1.20 3.57
N VAL A 421 -6.27 2.29 3.33
CA VAL A 421 -6.76 3.45 2.58
C VAL A 421 -5.74 3.85 1.52
N CYS A 422 -6.16 3.92 0.26
CA CYS A 422 -5.33 4.41 -0.83
C CYS A 422 -6.00 5.61 -1.50
N MET A 423 -5.21 6.68 -1.71
CA MET A 423 -5.64 7.94 -2.30
C MET A 423 -4.84 8.20 -3.57
N SER A 424 -5.51 8.36 -4.71
CA SER A 424 -4.91 8.66 -6.01
C SER A 424 -5.72 9.75 -6.71
N VAL A 425 -5.07 10.77 -7.26
CA VAL A 425 -5.75 11.87 -7.97
C VAL A 425 -6.93 12.40 -7.16
N SER A 426 -6.64 12.90 -5.96
CA SER A 426 -7.68 13.24 -4.98
C SER A 426 -7.27 14.43 -4.12
N GLU A 427 -8.23 15.11 -3.50
CA GLU A 427 -7.95 16.34 -2.75
C GLU A 427 -8.69 16.35 -1.40
N CYS A 428 -8.07 16.86 -0.34
CA CYS A 428 -8.74 17.06 0.96
C CYS A 428 -9.41 15.78 1.51
N ILE A 429 -8.69 14.66 1.45
CA ILE A 429 -9.15 13.39 2.04
C ILE A 429 -8.71 13.35 3.50
N THR A 430 -9.65 13.09 4.41
CA THR A 430 -9.41 12.96 5.84
C THR A 430 -9.43 11.49 6.22
N VAL A 431 -8.31 10.98 6.73
CA VAL A 431 -8.16 9.63 7.26
C VAL A 431 -7.87 9.76 8.75
N SER A 432 -8.90 9.55 9.59
CA SER A 432 -8.83 9.92 11.00
C SER A 432 -9.27 8.82 11.95
N LYS A 433 -8.54 8.61 13.06
CA LYS A 433 -8.93 7.66 14.12
C LYS A 433 -9.14 6.21 13.66
N ASN A 434 -8.48 5.77 12.60
CA ASN A 434 -8.57 4.37 12.17
C ASN A 434 -7.51 3.54 12.90
N THR A 435 -7.83 2.29 13.21
CA THR A 435 -6.84 1.28 13.63
C THR A 435 -6.57 0.37 12.44
N VAL A 436 -5.31 0.25 12.05
CA VAL A 436 -4.87 -0.51 10.87
C VAL A 436 -3.74 -1.45 11.28
N HIS A 437 -3.92 -2.75 11.06
CA HIS A 437 -2.84 -3.70 11.24
C HIS A 437 -2.93 -4.94 10.37
N HIS A 438 -1.81 -5.65 10.26
CA HIS A 438 -1.63 -6.82 9.40
C HIS A 438 -1.95 -6.46 7.94
N THR A 439 -1.24 -5.48 7.39
CA THR A 439 -1.37 -5.15 5.96
C THR A 439 -0.15 -5.64 5.22
N SER A 440 -0.35 -6.29 4.07
CA SER A 440 0.76 -6.86 3.29
C SER A 440 1.73 -5.79 2.77
N ARG A 441 1.26 -4.54 2.69
CA ARG A 441 2.01 -3.35 2.25
C ARG A 441 1.66 -2.11 3.10
N ALA A 442 1.22 -0.99 2.53
CA ALA A 442 0.93 0.20 3.33
C ALA A 442 -0.30 -0.01 4.24
N GLY A 443 -0.39 0.77 5.30
CA GLY A 443 -1.66 1.01 5.98
C GLY A 443 -2.43 2.15 5.29
N ILE A 444 -1.78 3.31 5.12
CA ILE A 444 -2.34 4.46 4.42
C ILE A 444 -1.37 4.88 3.30
N ASN A 445 -1.88 5.00 2.07
CA ASN A 445 -1.08 5.37 0.91
C ASN A 445 -1.63 6.62 0.20
N VAL A 446 -0.75 7.57 -0.08
CA VAL A 446 -0.97 8.66 -1.05
C VAL A 446 -0.25 8.24 -2.33
N HIS A 447 -0.96 7.56 -3.22
CA HIS A 447 -0.42 6.92 -4.43
C HIS A 447 0.25 7.94 -5.35
N ASP A 448 -0.24 9.16 -5.38
CA ASP A 448 0.35 10.25 -6.13
C ASP A 448 0.14 11.57 -5.41
N GLY A 449 1.01 12.54 -5.70
CA GLY A 449 1.00 13.84 -5.03
C GLY A 449 -0.14 14.76 -5.48
N THR A 450 -1.05 14.28 -6.34
CA THR A 450 -2.16 15.08 -6.88
C THR A 450 -3.39 14.87 -5.98
N PHE A 451 -4.00 15.88 -5.38
CA PHE A 451 -3.71 17.32 -5.37
C PHE A 451 -3.36 17.84 -3.96
N GLY A 452 -3.18 16.92 -3.01
CA GLY A 452 -2.83 17.22 -1.63
C GLY A 452 -3.99 17.73 -0.79
N GLY A 453 -3.67 18.43 0.30
CA GLY A 453 -4.66 18.87 1.29
C GLY A 453 -5.19 17.74 2.18
N HIS A 454 -4.62 16.54 2.07
CA HIS A 454 -5.04 15.40 2.88
C HIS A 454 -4.74 15.64 4.36
N LEU A 455 -5.55 15.08 5.24
CA LEU A 455 -5.35 15.09 6.68
C LEU A 455 -5.32 13.65 7.17
N ILE A 456 -4.14 13.19 7.55
CA ILE A 456 -3.91 11.85 8.11
C ILE A 456 -3.65 12.05 9.60
N GLU A 457 -4.64 11.78 10.45
CA GLU A 457 -4.50 12.04 11.89
C GLU A 457 -5.09 11.02 12.85
N LYS A 458 -4.49 10.89 14.04
CA LYS A 458 -5.04 10.06 15.13
C LYS A 458 -5.20 8.59 14.77
N ASN A 459 -4.53 8.10 13.74
CA ASN A 459 -4.57 6.69 13.38
C ASN A 459 -3.58 5.90 14.23
N ASP A 460 -3.89 4.64 14.48
CA ASP A 460 -3.00 3.66 15.11
C ASP A 460 -2.62 2.62 14.06
N LEU A 461 -1.38 2.69 13.57
CA LEU A 461 -0.88 1.80 12.51
C LEU A 461 0.23 0.91 13.07
N PHE A 462 0.04 -0.40 12.98
CA PHE A 462 1.06 -1.35 13.40
C PHE A 462 1.03 -2.62 12.58
N ASP A 463 2.17 -3.31 12.50
CA ASP A 463 2.26 -4.55 11.72
C ASP A 463 1.77 -4.38 10.27
N CYS A 464 2.23 -3.31 9.63
CA CYS A 464 2.07 -3.08 8.20
C CYS A 464 3.35 -3.53 7.47
N VAL A 465 3.26 -3.67 6.15
CA VAL A 465 4.36 -4.08 5.28
C VAL A 465 4.81 -5.51 5.60
N THR A 466 3.87 -6.39 5.94
CA THR A 466 4.18 -7.75 6.46
C THR A 466 4.71 -8.72 5.41
N GLU A 467 4.45 -8.47 4.13
CA GLU A 467 4.87 -9.37 3.04
C GLU A 467 5.81 -8.72 2.02
N THR A 468 5.84 -7.39 1.95
CA THR A 468 6.58 -6.62 0.95
C THR A 468 7.72 -5.84 1.61
N ALA A 469 8.49 -5.07 0.85
CA ALA A 469 9.55 -4.23 1.37
C ALA A 469 9.53 -2.84 0.74
N ASP A 470 10.50 -2.00 1.14
CA ASP A 470 10.69 -0.63 0.65
C ASP A 470 9.41 0.21 0.76
N HIS A 471 8.89 0.27 1.98
CA HIS A 471 7.62 0.92 2.26
C HIS A 471 7.47 1.30 3.74
N GLY A 472 6.42 2.06 4.04
CA GLY A 472 6.01 2.40 5.40
C GLY A 472 4.53 2.13 5.65
N PRO A 473 4.12 1.94 6.93
CA PRO A 473 2.71 2.00 7.33
C PRO A 473 1.97 3.23 6.77
N ILE A 474 2.64 4.37 6.67
CA ILE A 474 2.18 5.53 5.89
C ILE A 474 3.19 5.72 4.76
N ASN A 475 2.74 5.77 3.50
CA ASN A 475 3.60 6.02 2.35
C ASN A 475 2.99 7.03 1.37
N CYS A 476 3.85 7.80 0.70
CA CYS A 476 3.45 8.79 -0.30
C CYS A 476 4.40 8.81 -1.51
N TRP A 477 3.87 9.07 -2.72
CA TRP A 477 4.67 9.51 -3.88
C TRP A 477 4.22 10.88 -4.39
N GLY A 478 5.08 11.57 -5.12
CA GLY A 478 4.81 12.86 -5.78
C GLY A 478 5.47 12.97 -7.15
N ARG A 479 5.49 11.87 -7.89
CA ARG A 479 6.21 11.73 -9.17
C ARG A 479 5.52 12.39 -10.37
N ASP A 480 4.68 13.41 -10.23
CA ASP A 480 3.94 13.97 -11.39
C ASP A 480 4.68 15.13 -12.09
N ARG A 481 4.02 16.23 -12.50
CA ARG A 481 4.48 17.15 -13.58
C ARG A 481 5.92 17.61 -13.47
N TYR A 482 6.42 17.82 -12.26
CA TYR A 482 7.76 18.37 -12.04
C TYR A 482 8.88 17.32 -12.03
N TRP A 483 8.57 16.06 -11.65
CA TRP A 483 9.56 15.13 -11.11
C TRP A 483 10.70 14.80 -12.08
N SER A 484 10.38 14.77 -13.39
CA SER A 484 11.32 14.48 -14.48
C SER A 484 11.70 15.69 -15.32
N VAL A 485 11.47 16.92 -14.85
CA VAL A 485 11.82 18.16 -15.57
C VAL A 485 13.22 18.64 -15.16
N PRO A 486 14.12 19.04 -16.08
CA PRO A 486 14.03 18.86 -17.54
C PRO A 486 14.41 17.44 -17.98
N GLN A 487 14.84 16.59 -17.06
CA GLN A 487 15.09 15.17 -17.25
C GLN A 487 14.96 14.43 -15.91
N HIS A 488 14.85 13.10 -15.95
CA HIS A 488 15.00 12.31 -14.73
C HIS A 488 16.40 12.51 -14.14
N ASP A 489 16.46 12.74 -12.84
CA ASP A 489 17.65 13.19 -12.14
C ASP A 489 17.63 12.63 -10.73
N ALA A 490 18.11 11.39 -10.61
CA ALA A 490 18.16 10.64 -9.36
C ALA A 490 19.12 11.27 -8.32
N MET A 491 20.07 12.09 -8.77
CA MET A 491 21.06 12.75 -7.90
C MET A 491 20.66 14.18 -7.51
N GLY A 492 19.52 14.68 -8.01
CA GLY A 492 18.94 15.94 -7.56
C GLY A 492 19.61 17.23 -7.98
N TYR A 493 20.48 17.21 -9.00
CA TYR A 493 21.21 18.39 -9.47
C TYR A 493 20.30 19.49 -10.03
N PHE A 494 19.16 19.14 -10.65
CA PHE A 494 18.19 20.09 -11.19
C PHE A 494 17.15 20.54 -10.15
N GLY A 495 17.37 20.24 -8.86
CA GLY A 495 16.42 20.51 -7.79
C GLY A 495 15.94 21.97 -7.75
N ARG A 496 16.86 22.93 -7.94
CA ARG A 496 16.53 24.38 -7.99
C ARG A 496 15.47 24.72 -9.04
N ASP A 497 15.60 24.15 -10.24
CA ASP A 497 14.70 24.42 -11.36
C ASP A 497 13.37 23.68 -11.19
N LYS A 498 13.43 22.46 -10.62
CA LYS A 498 12.26 21.62 -10.32
C LYS A 498 11.34 22.20 -9.25
N ARG A 499 11.91 22.80 -8.19
CA ARG A 499 11.16 23.28 -7.01
C ARG A 499 10.01 24.20 -7.37
N ALA A 500 10.22 25.10 -8.34
CA ALA A 500 9.20 26.06 -8.78
C ALA A 500 7.91 25.40 -9.31
N PHE A 501 7.97 24.11 -9.66
CA PHE A 501 6.86 23.36 -10.24
C PHE A 501 6.26 22.32 -9.29
N ALA A 502 6.89 22.04 -8.14
CA ALA A 502 6.43 21.01 -7.21
C ALA A 502 5.01 21.28 -6.69
N LEU A 503 4.69 22.56 -6.46
CA LEU A 503 3.38 23.02 -5.99
C LEU A 503 2.31 23.10 -7.08
N LEU A 504 2.63 22.74 -8.34
CA LEU A 504 1.60 22.69 -9.37
C LEU A 504 0.60 21.56 -9.08
N ASP A 505 1.10 20.38 -8.68
CA ASP A 505 0.28 19.19 -8.40
C ASP A 505 0.00 19.04 -6.91
N ALA A 506 1.02 19.12 -6.05
CA ALA A 506 0.87 19.13 -4.59
C ALA A 506 0.50 20.55 -4.09
N TRP A 507 -0.52 21.17 -4.68
CA TRP A 507 -0.82 22.59 -4.49
C TRP A 507 -1.44 22.92 -3.12
N LYS A 508 -2.04 21.92 -2.46
CA LYS A 508 -2.50 22.01 -1.07
C LYS A 508 -1.60 21.18 -0.18
N THR A 509 -1.19 21.75 0.95
CA THR A 509 -0.32 21.06 1.91
C THR A 509 -1.02 19.86 2.52
N THR A 510 -0.40 18.69 2.41
CA THR A 510 -0.85 17.47 3.10
C THR A 510 -0.32 17.47 4.53
N VAL A 511 -1.17 17.13 5.50
CA VAL A 511 -0.85 17.12 6.93
C VAL A 511 -0.88 15.70 7.47
N ILE A 512 0.20 15.28 8.13
CA ILE A 512 0.30 14.00 8.85
C ILE A 512 0.55 14.32 10.31
N ARG A 513 -0.43 14.08 11.19
CA ARG A 513 -0.27 14.44 12.59
C ARG A 513 -0.94 13.51 13.59
N ARG A 514 -0.39 13.42 14.80
CA ARG A 514 -1.04 12.70 15.91
C ARG A 514 -1.30 11.24 15.59
N ASN A 515 -0.50 10.63 14.71
CA ASN A 515 -0.59 9.19 14.46
C ASN A 515 0.39 8.46 15.37
N ARG A 516 0.02 7.25 15.80
CA ARG A 516 0.97 6.28 16.33
C ARG A 516 1.32 5.30 15.22
N VAL A 517 2.61 5.14 14.97
CA VAL A 517 3.13 4.26 13.93
C VAL A 517 4.14 3.32 14.57
N TYR A 518 3.88 2.03 14.52
CA TYR A 518 4.73 0.98 15.08
C TYR A 518 5.10 -0.05 14.01
N ALA A 519 6.39 -0.33 13.83
CA ALA A 519 6.82 -1.51 13.07
C ALA A 519 8.24 -1.92 13.49
N THR A 520 8.72 -3.05 12.96
CA THR A 520 10.08 -3.55 13.24
C THR A 520 10.93 -3.80 11.98
N TYR A 521 10.38 -3.57 10.79
CA TYR A 521 11.03 -3.87 9.49
C TYR A 521 10.59 -2.93 8.35
N ALA A 522 10.11 -1.72 8.65
CA ALA A 522 9.60 -0.76 7.67
C ALA A 522 10.12 0.66 7.94
N PHE A 523 9.98 1.59 6.99
CA PHE A 523 10.45 2.97 7.17
C PHE A 523 9.62 3.80 8.15
N GLY A 524 8.35 3.46 8.39
CA GLY A 524 7.42 4.22 9.25
C GLY A 524 6.54 5.18 8.46
N ILE A 525 6.85 6.49 8.55
CA ILE A 525 6.25 7.50 7.68
C ILE A 525 7.19 7.71 6.48
N ASP A 526 6.84 7.11 5.35
CA ASP A 526 7.66 7.05 4.14
C ASP A 526 7.23 8.09 3.09
N ILE A 527 7.87 9.26 3.14
CA ILE A 527 7.65 10.35 2.18
C ILE A 527 8.59 10.12 1.00
N ASP A 528 8.14 9.26 0.09
CA ASP A 528 8.94 8.68 -0.98
C ASP A 528 8.99 9.58 -2.23
N ASP A 529 9.50 9.06 -3.36
CA ASP A 529 9.86 9.82 -4.56
C ASP A 529 8.93 11.00 -4.90
N GLY A 530 9.51 12.19 -4.94
CA GLY A 530 8.86 13.43 -5.34
C GLY A 530 7.76 13.93 -4.39
N ALA A 531 7.49 13.27 -3.27
CA ALA A 531 6.47 13.76 -2.35
C ALA A 531 6.91 15.12 -1.78
N SER A 532 6.11 16.16 -2.05
CA SER A 532 6.42 17.56 -1.76
C SER A 532 5.24 18.25 -1.07
N ASN A 533 5.49 19.35 -0.35
CA ASN A 533 4.47 20.13 0.36
C ASN A 533 3.71 19.35 1.46
N TYR A 534 4.48 18.78 2.39
CA TYR A 534 3.96 18.06 3.57
C TYR A 534 4.25 18.81 4.87
N ASP A 535 3.33 18.71 5.83
CA ASP A 535 3.52 19.16 7.20
C ASP A 535 3.29 17.99 8.17
N ILE A 536 4.36 17.53 8.81
CA ILE A 536 4.43 16.26 9.53
C ILE A 536 4.79 16.55 10.98
N TYR A 537 3.80 16.45 11.88
CA TYR A 537 4.00 16.85 13.26
C TYR A 537 3.14 16.13 14.28
N ASP A 538 3.53 16.17 15.56
CA ASP A 538 2.84 15.48 16.64
C ASP A 538 2.69 13.96 16.40
N ASN A 539 3.57 13.30 15.64
CA ASN A 539 3.48 11.85 15.45
C ASN A 539 4.37 11.11 16.46
N LEU A 540 3.91 9.94 16.89
CA LEU A 540 4.65 9.00 17.71
C LEU A 540 5.07 7.80 16.85
N CYS A 541 6.34 7.73 16.50
CA CYS A 541 6.91 6.64 15.71
C CYS A 541 7.76 5.73 16.62
N ILE A 542 7.45 4.44 16.64
CA ILE A 542 8.07 3.45 17.55
C ILE A 542 8.63 2.30 16.72
N GLY A 543 9.93 2.03 16.85
CA GLY A 543 10.66 1.04 16.04
C GLY A 543 10.83 1.42 14.57
N VAL A 544 10.28 2.56 14.15
CA VAL A 544 10.33 3.08 12.78
C VAL A 544 10.52 4.58 12.74
N GLY A 545 11.02 5.06 11.61
CA GLY A 545 11.45 6.44 11.44
C GLY A 545 10.47 7.31 10.65
N ILE A 546 11.02 8.41 10.17
CA ILE A 546 10.40 9.24 9.12
C ILE A 546 11.41 9.31 7.97
N LYS A 547 10.99 8.84 6.80
CA LYS A 547 11.79 8.89 5.57
C LYS A 547 11.38 10.08 4.73
N LEU A 548 12.38 10.82 4.28
CA LEU A 548 12.29 11.89 3.31
C LEU A 548 13.16 11.52 2.11
N ARG A 549 12.52 11.08 1.04
CA ARG A 549 13.18 10.90 -0.27
C ARG A 549 13.12 12.19 -1.09
N ASP A 550 13.63 12.22 -2.31
CA ASP A 550 13.61 13.41 -3.16
C ASP A 550 12.24 14.13 -3.16
N GLY A 551 12.23 15.47 -3.14
CA GLY A 551 11.02 16.25 -2.90
C GLY A 551 11.34 17.67 -2.46
N PHE A 552 10.31 18.46 -2.16
CA PHE A 552 10.44 19.86 -1.80
C PHE A 552 9.50 20.31 -0.68
N ASP A 553 9.94 21.31 0.07
CA ASP A 553 9.12 22.15 0.94
C ASP A 553 8.34 21.36 1.99
N ARG A 554 8.97 20.37 2.63
CA ARG A 554 8.37 19.59 3.70
C ARG A 554 8.80 20.08 5.07
N LYS A 555 7.92 19.93 6.05
CA LYS A 555 8.20 20.25 7.45
C LYS A 555 8.01 19.00 8.29
N VAL A 556 9.03 18.65 9.08
CA VAL A 556 9.00 17.55 10.03
C VAL A 556 9.29 18.12 11.41
N HIS A 557 8.27 18.28 12.24
CA HIS A 557 8.46 18.94 13.52
C HIS A 557 7.61 18.41 14.65
N ASN A 558 8.06 18.56 15.88
CA ASN A 558 7.29 18.15 17.06
C ASN A 558 6.90 16.65 17.06
N ASN A 559 7.68 15.78 16.42
CA ASN A 559 7.48 14.34 16.44
C ASN A 559 8.36 13.68 17.51
N VAL A 560 7.95 12.48 17.94
CA VAL A 560 8.74 11.61 18.82
C VAL A 560 9.05 10.33 18.06
N LEU A 561 10.35 10.06 17.84
CA LEU A 561 10.85 8.84 17.23
C LEU A 561 11.58 8.03 18.30
N VAL A 562 11.20 6.77 18.51
CA VAL A 562 11.79 5.88 19.51
C VAL A 562 12.28 4.61 18.85
N GLY A 563 13.57 4.32 18.99
CA GLY A 563 14.18 3.10 18.43
C GLY A 563 14.45 3.14 16.93
N SER A 564 14.35 4.32 16.31
CA SER A 564 14.61 4.50 14.89
C SER A 564 15.08 5.92 14.58
N ASN A 565 15.61 6.09 13.38
CA ASN A 565 16.29 7.28 12.89
C ASN A 565 15.39 8.11 11.93
N LEU A 566 15.93 9.22 11.45
CA LEU A 566 15.45 9.89 10.23
C LEU A 566 16.14 9.29 9.01
N GLU A 567 15.38 8.91 7.99
CA GLU A 567 15.88 8.32 6.75
C GLU A 567 15.88 9.42 5.67
N HIS A 568 17.05 9.99 5.38
CA HIS A 568 17.18 11.12 4.45
C HIS A 568 17.83 10.63 3.17
N HIS A 569 17.06 10.53 2.09
CA HIS A 569 17.46 9.83 0.87
C HIS A 569 17.34 10.73 -0.35
N MET A 570 18.29 10.63 -1.28
CA MET A 570 18.21 11.21 -2.63
C MET A 570 17.83 12.71 -2.65
N SER A 571 18.28 13.50 -1.67
CA SER A 571 17.81 14.87 -1.50
C SER A 571 18.08 15.73 -2.74
N PHE A 572 17.10 16.52 -3.18
CA PHE A 572 17.29 17.48 -4.26
C PHE A 572 18.04 18.73 -3.80
N ALA A 573 18.83 19.33 -4.69
CA ALA A 573 19.39 20.65 -4.46
C ALA A 573 18.26 21.65 -4.20
N TYR A 574 18.40 22.53 -3.21
CA TYR A 574 17.37 23.50 -2.82
C TYR A 574 16.01 22.88 -2.43
N ASN A 575 15.99 21.64 -1.92
CA ASN A 575 14.76 20.97 -1.45
C ASN A 575 13.96 21.78 -0.42
N ASN A 576 14.63 22.55 0.43
CA ASN A 576 14.00 23.42 1.44
C ASN A 576 13.14 22.65 2.47
N ASP A 577 13.60 21.47 2.87
CA ASP A 577 12.97 20.71 3.96
C ASP A 577 13.40 21.27 5.32
N LEU A 578 12.46 21.33 6.27
CA LEU A 578 12.67 21.86 7.62
C LEU A 578 12.41 20.77 8.66
N ILE A 579 13.42 20.43 9.46
CA ILE A 579 13.36 19.36 10.46
C ILE A 579 13.70 19.93 11.83
N TYR A 580 12.71 20.14 12.68
CA TYR A 580 12.92 20.93 13.90
C TYR A 580 12.02 20.55 15.08
N CYS A 581 12.49 20.84 16.31
CA CYS A 581 11.73 20.58 17.53
C CYS A 581 11.28 19.12 17.70
N ASN A 582 11.96 18.13 17.10
CA ASN A 582 11.63 16.71 17.28
C ASN A 582 12.40 16.13 18.47
N ILE A 583 11.89 15.05 19.05
CA ILE A 583 12.63 14.17 19.96
C ILE A 583 12.97 12.89 19.20
N ILE A 584 14.26 12.57 19.07
CA ILE A 584 14.73 11.36 18.38
C ILE A 584 15.58 10.54 19.34
N CYS A 585 15.06 9.37 19.69
CA CYS A 585 15.68 8.44 20.62
C CYS A 585 16.23 7.25 19.82
N SER A 586 17.51 7.28 19.48
CA SER A 586 18.15 6.28 18.63
C SER A 586 19.67 6.35 18.73
N PRO A 587 20.38 5.21 18.65
CA PRO A 587 21.84 5.20 18.53
C PRO A 587 22.35 5.86 17.25
N LYS A 588 21.54 5.90 16.19
CA LYS A 588 21.83 6.56 14.90
C LYS A 588 20.73 7.59 14.63
N ILE A 589 21.05 8.87 14.46
CA ILE A 589 20.03 9.93 14.32
C ILE A 589 19.56 10.08 12.88
N CYS A 590 20.49 10.12 11.94
CA CYS A 590 20.18 10.23 10.52
C CYS A 590 20.83 9.09 9.73
N ASN A 591 20.09 8.55 8.77
CA ASN A 591 20.66 7.72 7.72
C ASN A 591 20.62 8.50 6.41
N ASN A 592 21.77 9.06 6.03
CA ASN A 592 21.92 9.88 4.85
C ASN A 592 22.35 9.01 3.65
N VAL A 593 21.50 8.91 2.64
CA VAL A 593 21.79 8.11 1.42
C VAL A 593 21.69 9.02 0.21
N CYS A 594 22.79 9.17 -0.54
CA CYS A 594 22.85 9.99 -1.77
C CYS A 594 22.34 11.43 -1.57
N ILE A 595 22.87 12.13 -0.56
CA ILE A 595 22.52 13.53 -0.29
C ILE A 595 23.27 14.45 -1.26
N ASN A 596 22.52 15.29 -1.98
CA ASN A 596 23.08 16.29 -2.87
C ASN A 596 23.76 17.41 -2.06
N GLU A 597 24.96 17.82 -2.45
CA GLU A 597 25.72 18.89 -1.78
C GLU A 597 24.99 20.24 -1.76
N GLY A 598 24.13 20.50 -2.75
CA GLY A 598 23.30 21.70 -2.83
C GLY A 598 21.96 21.58 -2.10
N ALA A 599 21.69 20.49 -1.38
CA ALA A 599 20.48 20.33 -0.59
C ALA A 599 20.43 21.42 0.49
N THR A 600 19.22 21.92 0.76
CA THR A 600 18.97 22.95 1.76
C THR A 600 18.00 22.41 2.81
N THR A 601 18.28 21.18 3.27
CA THR A 601 17.61 20.59 4.44
C THR A 601 18.13 21.27 5.69
N PHE A 602 17.24 21.83 6.52
CA PHE A 602 17.63 22.51 7.75
C PHE A 602 17.20 21.72 8.97
N PHE A 603 18.18 21.33 9.78
CA PHE A 603 17.97 20.76 11.10
C PHE A 603 18.11 21.86 12.15
N SER A 604 17.16 21.96 13.07
CA SER A 604 17.29 22.91 14.17
C SER A 604 16.48 22.54 15.41
N PHE A 605 17.03 22.84 16.58
CA PHE A 605 16.32 22.69 17.86
C PHE A 605 15.71 21.29 18.07
N ASN A 606 16.35 20.22 17.60
CA ASN A 606 15.93 18.86 17.92
C ASN A 606 16.56 18.41 19.24
N THR A 607 15.96 17.43 19.90
CA THR A 607 16.52 16.74 21.07
C THR A 607 16.88 15.31 20.70
N TYR A 608 18.15 14.98 20.80
CA TYR A 608 18.70 13.66 20.50
C TYR A 608 19.03 12.92 21.79
N TRP A 609 18.68 11.63 21.85
CA TRP A 609 18.95 10.82 23.03
C TRP A 609 19.20 9.37 22.68
N ASN A 610 20.10 8.73 23.44
CA ASN A 610 20.35 7.28 23.37
C ASN A 610 20.63 6.75 24.78
N ARG A 611 19.75 7.08 25.75
CA ARG A 611 19.89 6.67 27.16
C ARG A 611 21.26 6.97 27.80
N GLY A 612 21.89 8.06 27.38
CA GLY A 612 23.24 8.45 27.85
C GLY A 612 24.40 7.73 27.17
N HIS A 613 24.13 6.82 26.22
CA HIS A 613 25.14 6.22 25.35
C HIS A 613 25.48 7.12 24.16
N GLU A 614 26.53 6.73 23.43
CA GLU A 614 27.00 7.42 22.23
C GLU A 614 25.92 7.53 21.14
N ILE A 615 25.91 8.64 20.42
CA ILE A 615 25.01 8.89 19.29
C ILE A 615 25.85 9.09 18.02
N LYS A 616 25.48 8.38 16.95
CA LYS A 616 26.11 8.47 15.62
C LYS A 616 25.24 9.23 14.61
N ASP A 617 25.88 9.68 13.55
CA ASP A 617 25.25 10.30 12.37
C ASP A 617 24.33 11.48 12.69
N LEU A 618 24.85 12.41 13.50
CA LEU A 618 24.19 13.70 13.71
C LEU A 618 24.08 14.46 12.38
N PRO A 619 22.95 15.12 12.11
CA PRO A 619 22.79 15.89 10.89
C PRO A 619 23.76 17.06 10.82
N GLN A 620 24.14 17.43 9.59
CA GLN A 620 24.95 18.62 9.31
C GLN A 620 24.44 19.30 8.02
N PRO A 621 24.22 20.63 8.01
CA PRO A 621 24.31 21.54 9.16
C PRO A 621 23.13 21.36 10.13
N ASP A 622 23.41 21.54 11.42
CA ASP A 622 22.41 21.52 12.49
C ASP A 622 22.53 22.75 13.40
N TYR A 623 21.41 23.45 13.58
CA TYR A 623 21.35 24.68 14.35
C TYR A 623 20.68 24.47 15.72
N LYS A 624 21.49 24.48 16.78
CA LYS A 624 21.05 24.48 18.19
C LYS A 624 20.26 23.26 18.67
N SER A 625 20.25 22.15 17.93
CA SER A 625 19.82 20.88 18.51
C SER A 625 20.74 20.47 19.66
N ILE A 626 20.24 19.65 20.57
CA ILE A 626 20.95 19.20 21.77
C ILE A 626 20.96 17.69 21.88
N ILE A 627 22.01 17.14 22.49
CA ILE A 627 22.00 15.78 23.01
C ILE A 627 21.70 15.88 24.50
N SER A 628 20.54 15.38 24.91
CA SER A 628 20.09 15.45 26.30
C SER A 628 19.03 14.39 26.59
N ASP A 629 18.94 13.97 27.85
CA ASP A 629 17.76 13.25 28.33
C ASP A 629 16.51 14.13 28.13
N PRO A 630 15.49 13.64 27.39
CA PRO A 630 14.24 14.35 27.20
C PRO A 630 13.35 14.36 28.45
N GLU A 631 13.68 13.59 29.49
CA GLU A 631 12.90 13.45 30.73
C GLU A 631 11.46 12.99 30.47
N PHE A 632 11.32 11.85 29.79
CA PHE A 632 10.01 11.22 29.57
C PHE A 632 9.31 10.88 30.89
N LEU A 633 7.98 10.95 30.91
CA LEU A 633 7.16 10.64 32.08
C LEU A 633 7.24 9.14 32.44
N ASP A 634 7.17 8.26 31.44
CA ASP A 634 7.33 6.82 31.63
C ASP A 634 7.79 6.12 30.33
N PHE A 635 9.09 6.16 30.06
CA PHE A 635 9.69 5.59 28.85
C PHE A 635 9.46 4.07 28.71
N GLU A 636 9.55 3.33 29.81
CA GLU A 636 9.48 1.86 29.80
C GLU A 636 8.06 1.34 29.51
N HIS A 637 7.03 2.12 29.84
CA HIS A 637 5.64 1.78 29.58
C HIS A 637 5.02 2.55 28.40
N GLY A 638 5.84 3.27 27.62
CA GLY A 638 5.41 3.94 26.39
C GLY A 638 4.76 5.31 26.55
N ASP A 639 4.88 5.96 27.71
CA ASP A 639 4.48 7.37 27.90
C ASP A 639 5.64 8.30 27.56
N TYR A 640 5.71 8.66 26.28
CA TYR A 640 6.75 9.52 25.73
C TYR A 640 6.44 11.02 25.81
N ARG A 641 5.48 11.42 26.65
CA ARG A 641 5.35 12.83 27.05
C ARG A 641 6.54 13.19 27.94
N VAL A 642 6.95 14.45 27.92
CA VAL A 642 8.11 14.93 28.71
C VAL A 642 7.68 15.73 29.94
N SER A 643 8.53 15.74 30.96
CA SER A 643 8.38 16.52 32.19
C SER A 643 8.26 18.03 31.90
N ALA A 644 7.74 18.80 32.87
CA ALA A 644 7.63 20.26 32.75
C ALA A 644 8.99 20.99 32.67
N ASP A 645 10.06 20.37 33.15
CA ASP A 645 11.42 20.95 33.17
C ASP A 645 12.31 20.46 32.01
N SER A 646 11.74 19.57 31.17
CA SER A 646 12.42 18.89 30.09
C SER A 646 13.22 19.84 29.18
N PRO A 647 14.46 19.48 28.84
CA PRO A 647 15.26 20.18 27.85
C PRO A 647 14.58 20.28 26.47
N ALA A 648 13.75 19.30 26.08
CA ALA A 648 13.04 19.31 24.82
C ALA A 648 12.01 20.46 24.72
N LEU A 649 11.32 20.79 25.83
CA LEU A 649 10.41 21.92 25.86
C LEU A 649 11.13 23.25 25.60
N LYS A 650 12.40 23.38 26.05
CA LYS A 650 13.24 24.56 25.80
C LYS A 650 13.70 24.66 24.35
N GLN A 651 13.76 23.53 23.64
CA GLN A 651 13.97 23.48 22.19
C GLN A 651 12.72 23.86 21.40
N GLY A 652 11.55 23.95 22.04
CA GLY A 652 10.28 24.26 21.40
C GLY A 652 9.44 23.04 21.05
N PHE A 653 9.82 21.83 21.50
CA PHE A 653 8.92 20.69 21.53
C PHE A 653 7.72 21.00 22.43
N LEU A 654 6.54 20.50 22.05
CA LEU A 654 5.29 20.61 22.78
C LEU A 654 4.72 19.21 22.96
N ASN A 655 4.43 18.84 24.20
CA ASN A 655 3.67 17.63 24.49
C ASN A 655 2.34 17.64 23.73
N PHE A 656 2.01 16.51 23.12
CA PHE A 656 0.71 16.23 22.53
C PHE A 656 0.11 14.98 23.19
N PRO A 657 -1.21 14.74 23.03
CA PRO A 657 -1.84 13.53 23.56
C PRO A 657 -1.26 12.25 22.93
N MET A 658 -0.80 11.31 23.76
CA MET A 658 -0.13 10.07 23.36
C MET A 658 -0.62 8.84 24.14
N SER A 659 -1.78 8.93 24.78
CA SER A 659 -2.40 7.77 25.44
C SER A 659 -3.01 6.81 24.42
N ASP A 660 -3.29 5.58 24.81
CA ASP A 660 -3.90 4.59 23.91
C ASP A 660 -5.25 5.06 23.36
N GLU A 661 -5.99 5.88 24.10
CA GLU A 661 -7.28 6.43 23.71
C GLU A 661 -7.16 7.57 22.69
N ASP A 662 -5.97 8.14 22.52
CA ASP A 662 -5.72 9.20 21.54
C ASP A 662 -5.52 8.65 20.12
N PHE A 663 -5.23 7.35 20.00
CA PHE A 663 -4.92 6.67 18.74
C PHE A 663 -5.95 5.62 18.36
N GLY A 664 -6.32 5.66 17.08
CA GLY A 664 -7.17 4.68 16.44
C GLY A 664 -8.58 4.64 17.01
N ARG A 665 -9.23 3.49 16.79
CA ARG A 665 -10.55 3.19 17.33
C ARG A 665 -10.39 2.64 18.74
N ALA A 666 -11.20 3.12 19.69
CA ALA A 666 -11.05 2.83 21.11
C ALA A 666 -11.08 1.32 21.44
N GLU A 667 -12.01 0.58 20.83
CA GLU A 667 -12.22 -0.86 21.08
C GLU A 667 -11.30 -1.77 20.25
N ALA A 668 -10.41 -1.21 19.42
CA ALA A 668 -9.54 -1.99 18.55
C ALA A 668 -8.24 -2.42 19.27
N PRO A 669 -7.59 -3.50 18.80
CA PRO A 669 -6.30 -3.94 19.33
C PRO A 669 -5.25 -2.83 19.31
N LYS A 670 -4.32 -2.90 20.26
CA LYS A 670 -3.20 -1.96 20.42
C LYS A 670 -1.90 -2.63 19.95
N PRO A 671 -0.88 -1.85 19.53
CA PRO A 671 0.42 -2.39 19.16
C PRO A 671 1.06 -3.15 20.32
N PRO A 672 1.95 -4.11 20.03
CA PRO A 672 2.70 -4.81 21.06
C PRO A 672 3.64 -3.86 21.81
N SER A 673 4.09 -4.27 22.99
CA SER A 673 5.08 -3.51 23.76
C SER A 673 6.41 -3.42 23.00
N PHE A 674 7.01 -2.23 23.01
CA PHE A 674 8.29 -1.96 22.38
C PHE A 674 9.44 -2.15 23.38
N ILE A 675 10.54 -2.76 22.93
CA ILE A 675 11.78 -2.84 23.71
C ILE A 675 12.84 -2.01 23.00
N TYR A 676 13.30 -0.95 23.67
CA TYR A 676 14.39 -0.13 23.15
C TYR A 676 15.73 -0.87 23.28
N ILE A 677 16.49 -0.92 22.19
CA ILE A 677 17.82 -1.53 22.14
C ILE A 677 18.87 -0.42 22.22
N GLU A 678 19.78 -0.54 23.18
CA GLU A 678 20.87 0.40 23.43
C GLU A 678 22.12 0.07 22.61
N GLY A 679 22.88 1.10 22.24
CA GLY A 679 24.18 0.98 21.57
C GLY A 679 24.12 1.01 20.04
N ALA A 680 25.15 1.59 19.41
CA ALA A 680 25.26 1.65 17.96
C ALA A 680 26.01 0.42 17.42
N SER A 681 25.43 -0.31 16.47
CA SER A 681 26.19 -1.26 15.65
C SER A 681 27.21 -0.51 14.79
N GLU A 682 28.41 -1.06 14.62
CA GLU A 682 29.38 -0.53 13.65
C GLU A 682 28.97 -0.93 12.23
N GLU A 683 28.51 0.04 11.43
CA GLU A 683 28.49 -0.11 9.98
C GLU A 683 29.91 0.11 9.45
N ALA A 684 30.52 -0.94 8.89
CA ALA A 684 31.90 -0.88 8.41
C ALA A 684 31.94 -0.27 7.00
N ALA A 685 32.41 0.97 6.89
CA ALA A 685 32.85 1.52 5.60
C ALA A 685 34.28 1.04 5.30
N TYR A 686 34.51 0.62 4.06
CA TYR A 686 35.80 0.12 3.58
C TYR A 686 36.36 1.05 2.53
N ARG A 687 37.57 1.56 2.72
CA ARG A 687 38.21 2.39 1.70
C ARG A 687 39.07 1.53 0.79
N PHE A 688 38.70 1.48 -0.49
CA PHE A 688 39.43 0.81 -1.55
C PHE A 688 40.06 1.87 -2.46
N TYR A 689 41.35 2.11 -2.27
CA TYR A 689 42.09 3.22 -2.90
C TYR A 689 41.41 4.59 -2.66
N ASP A 690 41.01 5.30 -3.72
CA ASP A 690 40.33 6.59 -3.69
C ASP A 690 38.80 6.48 -3.54
N VAL A 691 38.27 5.27 -3.35
CA VAL A 691 36.84 4.98 -3.29
C VAL A 691 36.45 4.50 -1.89
N LEU A 692 35.34 5.00 -1.37
CA LEU A 692 34.75 4.51 -0.14
C LEU A 692 33.58 3.57 -0.49
N LEU A 693 33.64 2.36 0.06
CA LEU A 693 32.74 1.25 -0.18
C LEU A 693 31.97 0.89 1.09
N SER A 694 30.80 0.29 0.94
CA SER A 694 30.05 -0.35 2.02
C SER A 694 29.38 -1.61 1.51
N ASP A 695 29.18 -2.59 2.39
CA ASP A 695 28.17 -3.62 2.18
C ASP A 695 26.78 -2.97 2.15
N ILE A 696 25.78 -3.65 1.59
CA ILE A 696 24.39 -3.23 1.69
C ILE A 696 23.87 -3.58 3.09
N THR A 697 24.00 -2.64 4.03
CA THR A 697 23.76 -2.90 5.46
C THR A 697 22.29 -2.80 5.88
N GLY A 698 21.40 -2.30 5.02
CA GLY A 698 19.98 -2.19 5.36
C GLY A 698 19.08 -1.67 4.23
N GLU A 699 17.80 -1.57 4.56
CA GLU A 699 16.72 -1.22 3.63
C GLU A 699 16.91 0.14 2.95
N GLY A 700 17.55 1.12 3.60
CA GLY A 700 17.81 2.43 2.99
C GLY A 700 18.70 2.37 1.74
N MET A 701 19.79 1.60 1.79
CA MET A 701 20.68 1.40 0.64
C MET A 701 20.02 0.53 -0.43
N ARG A 702 19.34 -0.54 -0.01
CA ARG A 702 18.57 -1.43 -0.90
C ARG A 702 17.51 -0.66 -1.69
N SER A 703 16.73 0.19 -1.01
CA SER A 703 15.71 1.08 -1.59
C SER A 703 16.32 2.08 -2.58
N ALA A 704 17.38 2.78 -2.16
CA ALA A 704 18.03 3.79 -2.98
C ALA A 704 18.56 3.22 -4.30
N ALA A 705 19.18 2.03 -4.25
CA ALA A 705 19.72 1.34 -5.41
C ALA A 705 18.70 0.49 -6.18
N GLY A 706 17.52 0.22 -5.59
CA GLY A 706 16.47 -0.62 -6.16
C GLY A 706 16.87 -2.09 -6.32
N LEU A 707 17.42 -2.66 -5.25
CA LEU A 707 17.98 -4.02 -5.25
C LEU A 707 16.96 -5.08 -4.80
N PRO A 708 17.06 -6.32 -5.33
CA PRO A 708 16.22 -7.44 -4.93
C PRO A 708 16.62 -8.09 -3.60
N ASP A 709 17.81 -7.78 -3.09
CA ASP A 709 18.42 -8.40 -1.93
C ASP A 709 19.43 -7.41 -1.30
N LEU A 710 20.12 -7.85 -0.23
CA LEU A 710 21.18 -7.10 0.44
C LEU A 710 22.58 -7.44 -0.09
N TYR A 711 22.70 -7.88 -1.35
CA TYR A 711 23.98 -8.22 -1.95
C TYR A 711 24.62 -7.05 -2.70
N GLY A 712 25.94 -7.05 -2.74
CA GLY A 712 26.75 -6.14 -3.54
C GLY A 712 27.51 -5.13 -2.70
N VAL A 713 28.24 -4.27 -3.40
CA VAL A 713 29.11 -3.25 -2.80
C VAL A 713 28.70 -1.87 -3.25
N PHE A 714 28.27 -1.04 -2.30
CA PHE A 714 27.77 0.32 -2.53
C PHE A 714 28.90 1.34 -2.58
N ILE A 715 28.87 2.25 -3.56
CA ILE A 715 29.85 3.33 -3.69
C ILE A 715 29.39 4.54 -2.89
N LEU A 716 29.99 4.74 -1.71
CA LEU A 716 29.70 5.86 -0.82
C LEU A 716 30.34 7.15 -1.31
N GLN A 717 31.60 7.10 -1.73
CA GLN A 717 32.39 8.24 -2.18
C GLN A 717 33.43 7.81 -3.21
N ARG A 718 33.86 8.72 -4.09
CA ARG A 718 34.99 8.47 -5.00
C ARG A 718 35.70 9.77 -5.38
N GLU A 719 36.97 9.68 -5.77
CA GLU A 719 37.63 10.78 -6.47
C GLU A 719 37.31 10.77 -7.97
N VAL A 720 37.19 11.97 -8.56
CA VAL A 720 36.81 12.12 -9.98
C VAL A 720 37.87 11.55 -10.94
N LEU A 721 39.15 11.56 -10.54
CA LEU A 721 40.31 11.15 -11.35
C LEU A 721 41.05 9.92 -10.78
N GLY A 722 40.50 9.22 -9.81
CA GLY A 722 41.18 8.10 -9.18
C GLY A 722 40.96 6.76 -9.87
N LEU A 723 41.11 5.65 -9.15
CA LEU A 723 41.30 4.30 -9.67
C LEU A 723 40.23 3.90 -10.70
N PHE A 724 38.95 4.03 -10.37
CA PHE A 724 37.89 3.65 -11.30
C PHE A 724 37.95 4.48 -12.59
N CYS A 725 38.30 5.77 -12.52
CA CYS A 725 38.54 6.56 -13.74
C CYS A 725 39.73 6.03 -14.55
N LYS A 726 40.86 5.70 -13.89
CA LYS A 726 42.07 5.14 -14.53
C LYS A 726 41.81 3.77 -15.18
N LEU A 727 40.91 2.97 -14.62
CA LEU A 727 40.48 1.70 -15.18
C LEU A 727 39.51 1.86 -16.35
N GLY A 728 39.04 3.08 -16.65
CA GLY A 728 38.00 3.31 -17.63
C GLY A 728 36.60 2.95 -17.14
N LEU A 729 36.40 2.84 -15.82
CA LEU A 729 35.14 2.58 -15.15
C LEU A 729 34.44 3.90 -14.77
N PRO A 730 33.39 4.33 -15.48
CA PRO A 730 32.64 5.53 -15.14
C PRO A 730 31.68 5.27 -13.96
N ILE A 731 32.08 4.53 -12.93
CA ILE A 731 31.28 4.20 -11.73
C ILE A 731 31.17 5.45 -10.84
N GLY A 732 29.96 5.82 -10.44
CA GLY A 732 29.64 7.00 -9.63
C GLY A 732 29.24 6.64 -8.19
N VAL A 733 29.14 7.69 -7.36
CA VAL A 733 28.51 7.58 -6.02
C VAL A 733 27.05 7.13 -6.19
N GLY A 734 26.62 6.20 -5.35
CA GLY A 734 25.28 5.61 -5.40
C GLY A 734 25.14 4.40 -6.34
N ASP A 735 26.19 4.04 -7.08
CA ASP A 735 26.21 2.77 -7.81
C ASP A 735 26.43 1.58 -6.86
N VAL A 736 25.98 0.40 -7.27
CA VAL A 736 26.23 -0.86 -6.56
C VAL A 736 26.90 -1.87 -7.48
N ILE A 737 28.06 -2.38 -7.10
CA ILE A 737 28.76 -3.44 -7.84
C ILE A 737 28.11 -4.78 -7.51
N ARG A 738 27.69 -5.53 -8.53
CA ARG A 738 26.96 -6.81 -8.39
C ARG A 738 27.71 -8.01 -8.93
N LYS A 739 28.46 -7.85 -10.01
CA LYS A 739 29.25 -8.95 -10.60
C LYS A 739 30.57 -8.45 -11.15
N ILE A 740 31.61 -9.26 -11.06
CA ILE A 740 32.90 -9.05 -11.73
C ILE A 740 33.30 -10.36 -12.39
N ASP A 741 33.58 -10.32 -13.70
CA ASP A 741 33.98 -11.48 -14.50
C ASP A 741 33.05 -12.71 -14.33
N GLY A 742 31.75 -12.44 -14.22
CA GLY A 742 30.73 -13.47 -13.99
C GLY A 742 30.63 -14.00 -12.55
N LYS A 743 31.53 -13.62 -11.63
CA LYS A 743 31.41 -13.91 -10.19
C LYS A 743 30.40 -12.94 -9.54
N GLU A 744 29.42 -13.49 -8.83
CA GLU A 744 28.49 -12.71 -8.00
C GLU A 744 29.24 -12.07 -6.81
N ILE A 745 28.94 -10.80 -6.55
CA ILE A 745 29.50 -10.04 -5.43
C ILE A 745 28.40 -9.88 -4.38
N ARG A 746 28.52 -10.56 -3.25
CA ARG A 746 27.56 -10.45 -2.13
C ARG A 746 27.96 -9.44 -1.08
N CYS A 747 29.26 -9.24 -0.89
CA CYS A 747 29.84 -8.30 0.06
C CYS A 747 31.18 -7.76 -0.45
N ILE A 748 31.78 -6.85 0.30
CA ILE A 748 33.12 -6.29 0.05
C ILE A 748 34.17 -7.39 -0.05
N GLY A 749 34.09 -8.44 0.77
CA GLY A 749 35.01 -9.57 0.72
C GLY A 749 35.03 -10.24 -0.66
N ASP A 750 33.85 -10.52 -1.22
CA ASP A 750 33.73 -11.09 -2.56
C ASP A 750 34.32 -10.17 -3.64
N PHE A 751 34.10 -8.86 -3.50
CA PHE A 751 34.62 -7.84 -4.42
C PHE A 751 36.15 -7.81 -4.42
N LEU A 752 36.78 -7.78 -3.25
CA LEU A 752 38.23 -7.76 -3.13
C LEU A 752 38.85 -9.01 -3.76
N GLU A 753 38.33 -10.19 -3.41
CA GLU A 753 38.77 -11.45 -4.01
C GLU A 753 38.61 -11.46 -5.54
N ALA A 754 37.47 -10.97 -6.04
CA ALA A 754 37.20 -10.94 -7.47
C ALA A 754 38.14 -9.97 -8.20
N PHE A 755 38.36 -8.78 -7.62
CA PHE A 755 39.19 -7.74 -8.21
C PHE A 755 40.68 -8.13 -8.22
N ASP A 756 41.15 -8.82 -7.17
CA ASP A 756 42.52 -9.33 -7.09
C ASP A 756 42.79 -10.45 -8.08
N ALA A 757 41.80 -11.32 -8.33
CA ALA A 757 41.91 -12.42 -9.29
C ALA A 757 41.95 -11.98 -10.76
N ILE A 758 41.69 -10.70 -11.07
CA ILE A 758 41.68 -10.18 -12.43
C ILE A 758 43.08 -10.26 -13.06
N GLN A 759 43.15 -10.90 -14.22
CA GLN A 759 44.37 -10.91 -15.04
C GLN A 759 44.64 -9.53 -15.65
N LEU A 760 45.90 -9.09 -15.58
CA LEU A 760 46.31 -7.81 -16.15
C LEU A 760 46.16 -7.79 -17.68
N ASN A 761 45.79 -6.62 -18.20
CA ASN A 761 45.65 -6.31 -19.62
C ASN A 761 44.60 -7.14 -20.37
N ILE A 762 43.68 -7.78 -19.64
CA ILE A 762 42.52 -8.47 -20.21
C ILE A 762 41.25 -7.66 -19.93
N PRO A 763 40.37 -7.45 -20.92
CA PRO A 763 39.05 -6.88 -20.68
C PRO A 763 38.22 -7.77 -19.76
N VAL A 764 37.73 -7.19 -18.66
CA VAL A 764 36.87 -7.83 -17.68
C VAL A 764 35.52 -7.14 -17.65
N SER A 765 34.44 -7.92 -17.59
CA SER A 765 33.09 -7.38 -17.39
C SER A 765 32.84 -7.06 -15.92
N ILE A 766 32.12 -5.97 -15.67
CA ILE A 766 31.59 -5.63 -14.35
C ILE A 766 30.15 -5.17 -14.51
N GLN A 767 29.28 -5.80 -13.73
CA GLN A 767 27.89 -5.41 -13.63
C GLN A 767 27.71 -4.46 -12.45
N ILE A 768 27.16 -3.29 -12.72
CA ILE A 768 26.74 -2.35 -11.69
C ILE A 768 25.24 -2.10 -11.75
N TYR A 769 24.65 -1.66 -10.65
CA TYR A 769 23.32 -1.06 -10.62
C TYR A 769 23.47 0.45 -10.53
N ARG A 770 22.86 1.16 -11.48
CA ARG A 770 22.82 2.63 -11.52
C ARG A 770 21.38 3.07 -11.74
N SER A 771 20.90 3.95 -10.88
CA SER A 771 19.51 4.45 -10.96
C SER A 771 18.50 3.31 -11.10
N GLN A 772 18.66 2.27 -10.26
CA GLN A 772 17.79 1.09 -10.23
C GLN A 772 17.77 0.23 -11.51
N LYS A 773 18.80 0.35 -12.36
CA LYS A 773 18.96 -0.48 -13.56
C LYS A 773 20.33 -1.14 -13.59
N PRO A 774 20.43 -2.43 -14.00
CA PRO A 774 21.71 -3.06 -14.25
C PRO A 774 22.38 -2.42 -15.47
N LEU A 775 23.69 -2.24 -15.40
CA LEU A 775 24.56 -1.77 -16.47
C LEU A 775 25.80 -2.66 -16.52
N GLU A 776 26.04 -3.26 -17.68
CA GLU A 776 27.29 -3.96 -17.96
C GLU A 776 28.34 -2.97 -18.46
N LEU A 777 29.48 -2.96 -17.79
CA LEU A 777 30.65 -2.19 -18.17
C LEU A 777 31.82 -3.15 -18.42
N THR A 778 32.84 -2.66 -19.10
CA THR A 778 34.07 -3.41 -19.34
C THR A 778 35.25 -2.54 -18.96
N PHE A 779 36.24 -3.13 -18.30
CA PHE A 779 37.46 -2.43 -17.93
C PHE A 779 38.69 -3.31 -18.07
N ILE A 780 39.87 -2.69 -18.00
CA ILE A 780 41.15 -3.39 -18.11
C ILE A 780 42.00 -2.98 -16.90
N LYS A 781 42.36 -3.95 -16.06
CA LYS A 781 43.35 -3.78 -14.99
C LYS A 781 44.74 -3.80 -15.63
N GLN A 782 45.50 -2.70 -15.58
CA GLN A 782 46.76 -2.53 -16.33
C GLN A 782 48.02 -2.78 -15.48
N THR A 783 47.93 -2.63 -14.16
CA THR A 783 49.03 -2.83 -13.21
C THR A 783 48.49 -3.39 -11.89
N GLU A 784 49.34 -4.04 -11.10
CA GLU A 784 49.04 -4.42 -9.71
C GLU A 784 49.19 -3.24 -8.74
N ASP A 785 49.97 -2.22 -9.12
CA ASP A 785 50.31 -1.09 -8.24
C ASP A 785 49.61 0.20 -8.70
N TYR A 786 48.37 0.37 -8.27
CA TYR A 786 47.69 1.67 -8.31
C TYR A 786 48.01 2.42 -7.03
N THR A 787 49.21 3.01 -6.95
CA THR A 787 49.82 3.62 -5.73
C THR A 787 48.87 4.29 -4.72
N SER A 788 49.27 4.09 -3.46
CA SER A 788 48.51 4.03 -2.23
C SER A 788 48.31 5.35 -1.48
N ILE A 789 47.48 5.22 -0.45
CA ILE A 789 47.13 6.15 0.61
C ILE A 789 48.38 6.51 1.43
N THR A 790 48.52 7.77 1.85
CA THR A 790 49.65 8.19 2.71
C THR A 790 49.52 7.62 4.12
N ASP A 791 50.64 7.34 4.81
CA ASP A 791 50.63 6.83 6.19
C ASP A 791 49.90 7.77 7.18
N GLU A 792 49.92 9.07 6.90
CA GLU A 792 49.18 10.09 7.67
C GLU A 792 47.66 9.94 7.50
N ALA A 793 47.20 9.66 6.28
CA ALA A 793 45.80 9.37 6.01
C ALA A 793 45.39 8.02 6.62
N LYS A 794 46.24 6.98 6.52
CA LYS A 794 45.98 5.66 7.15
C LYS A 794 45.75 5.79 8.66
N LYS A 795 46.55 6.61 9.33
CA LYS A 795 46.41 6.89 10.77
C LYS A 795 45.16 7.69 11.12
N GLU A 796 44.85 8.74 10.36
CA GLU A 796 43.61 9.51 10.51
C GLU A 796 42.37 8.61 10.36
N TRP A 797 42.45 7.55 9.57
CA TRP A 797 41.32 6.66 9.28
C TRP A 797 41.09 5.58 10.33
N GLU A 798 42.16 5.01 10.88
CA GLU A 798 42.08 4.11 12.05
C GLU A 798 41.43 4.85 13.24
N GLU A 799 41.74 6.14 13.40
CA GLU A 799 41.14 7.01 14.43
C GLU A 799 39.64 7.31 14.18
N ASN A 800 39.15 7.14 12.94
CA ASN A 800 37.75 7.35 12.54
C ASN A 800 36.98 6.04 12.27
N GLY A 801 37.53 4.87 12.61
CA GLY A 801 36.86 3.57 12.45
C GLY A 801 36.72 3.08 11.00
N ILE A 802 37.46 3.67 10.06
CA ILE A 802 37.49 3.24 8.65
C ILE A 802 38.55 2.15 8.51
N LYS A 803 38.15 0.97 8.02
CA LYS A 803 39.11 -0.13 7.77
C LYS A 803 39.95 0.22 6.54
N ALA A 804 41.24 0.46 6.76
CA ALA A 804 42.22 0.65 5.70
C ALA A 804 42.62 -0.71 5.08
N ASP A 805 43.00 -0.68 3.81
CA ASP A 805 43.59 -1.80 3.07
C ASP A 805 44.79 -2.39 3.85
N PRO A 806 44.90 -3.73 4.01
CA PRO A 806 46.10 -4.37 4.54
C PRO A 806 47.38 -3.91 3.84
#